data_AF-A0A451BBG5-F1
#
_entry.id   AF-A0A451BBG5-F1
#
_cell.length_a   1.000
_cell.length_b   1.000
_cell.length_c   1.000
_cell.angle_alpha   90.00
_cell.angle_beta   90.00
_cell.angle_gamma   90.00
#
_symmetry.space_group_name_H-M   'P 1'
#
loop_
_entity.id
_entity.type
_entity.pdbx_description
1 polymer ?
#
loop_
_entity_poly.entity_id
_entity_poly.type
_entity_poly.pdbx_seq_one_letter_code
_entity_poly.pdbx_strand_id
1 'polypeptide(L)'
;MTDFTPSNDHAIAIIGLSCRFPGADTPEAFWTNLRDGVESIGVFSEEELLAAGVDRETLDNPNYVKSGTVLSNVEGFDAHFFGYTPREAEIIDPQQRLFLECAWEALERAGYLPGTRDHTIGIWAGTGVSLYLLHNLMGHRMQNIAQAYQRILNNTPDLLTGRVAYKLDLIGPVITVQSTCSTSLVAVDLACQGLLDGKCDMAMAGGVFIYLPHGTGYFYQEGMIFSPDGHCRAFDAQAQGTVVGNGAGIVVLKRLEDALADGDAIHAVIRGSAINSDGADKIGASAPSVTGQTLAIAEAQAMAEVAPETISYIEAHGTGTRLGDPIEIAALTKAFRTTAQKRRFCAIGSLKTNIGHADAAAGVGGLIKTVLALENQQIPPSLHFDTPNPEIDFANSPFYVNTALTDWKTEDAPRRAGINSFGINGSNAHVILEEAPPREPSSDSRPWQLLTLSARTPTALDAMAIRLADALEQEQHGTRPLADVAYTLSTGRKGFEYRRIAVCKNREEAIAALRAPHIPAPTIEDSSVAFLFSGQGTQSVDMGKEVYETEPVFREEVDRCCALLEPHLALDLKGLLYPQPNQRSRASEQLTQTAITQPALFVIEYALAKLWEAWGVKPKTMLGHSIGEYIAACLSGVFSLEDALALVAARGRLMQGLPAGAMLAIPTPEQKLAKELGTELSVASINHPDQCVISGPLEAIETFEKTWTTSGARRLQVSHAFHSAMMEPILASFTEAVGRVSLHPPKIPYLSNVSGDWITVGEATNPEYWARHLRGTVRFADGVGRLLKGGSNLLLEIGPGDTLTKLTRRHPDWTGKQVAISSLPVAGQRKRHGNSAMSADAFLSNALGQFWQAGGSVDWERFYINERRLRAPLPTYPFERRRCWIDPPNSQPKRVTSETITMEEERPETISVSERTESAHHPRPLLASPYLAARNRLEQELVELWQSFLGIKPIGVDDDFFELGGDSMTAVQLIARLRDALGKDLPVGSLLDTPTIATLAEKLETKGAIDHASIPSLLVEMQKGNDAIPPFFLIHPVGGHIYFYRDLVQGLGDDLPVYAIRARGMEEGETQHTSVEAMAADYLNAVRARQSHGPYRLGGASFGGMVAFEMARQLHGAGEEVSVLAMIDTPGPGFMPTRLFGEERSSEPSEQEARRLILKEMQILDEKESISGPDLQHIHQIFEINEAAMFAYRPQPWPGRILLFRALEPIRGLPEKPEQAWPELAQGGLEVIETPGNHITMNEPPNVEVIAERLRLSLQTPSNRES
;
A
#
# COMPACT_ATOMS: atom_id res chain seq x y z
N MET A 1 -48.91 24.64 -1.74
CA MET A 1 -47.54 24.19 -2.02
C MET A 1 -46.91 23.92 -0.67
N THR A 2 -47.04 22.68 -0.21
CA THR A 2 -46.29 22.17 0.95
C THR A 2 -44.88 21.88 0.45
N ASP A 3 -43.85 22.40 1.12
CA ASP A 3 -42.44 22.09 0.86
C ASP A 3 -42.25 20.57 0.93
N PHE A 4 -42.23 19.93 -0.24
CA PHE A 4 -41.79 18.54 -0.37
C PHE A 4 -40.28 18.61 -0.56
N THR A 5 -39.54 18.62 0.55
CA THR A 5 -38.12 18.29 0.50
C THR A 5 -38.04 16.78 0.27
N PRO A 6 -37.53 16.34 -0.88
CA PRO A 6 -37.42 14.91 -1.18
C PRO A 6 -36.46 14.22 -0.20
N SER A 7 -36.71 12.93 0.09
CA SER A 7 -35.87 12.18 1.04
C SER A 7 -34.45 11.98 0.51
N ASN A 8 -33.47 11.94 1.43
CA ASN A 8 -32.09 11.57 1.11
C ASN A 8 -31.85 10.05 1.14
N ASP A 9 -32.84 9.24 1.53
CA ASP A 9 -32.69 7.78 1.72
C ASP A 9 -32.27 7.02 0.44
N HIS A 10 -32.52 7.61 -0.73
CA HIS A 10 -32.16 7.04 -2.04
C HIS A 10 -31.11 7.87 -2.81
N ALA A 11 -30.57 8.92 -2.18
CA ALA A 11 -29.66 9.85 -2.84
C ALA A 11 -28.21 9.32 -2.84
N ILE A 12 -27.60 9.27 -4.02
CA ILE A 12 -26.22 8.81 -4.21
C ILE A 12 -25.36 9.98 -4.70
N ALA A 13 -24.31 10.31 -3.95
CA ALA A 13 -23.33 11.32 -4.32
C ALA A 13 -22.33 10.77 -5.34
N ILE A 14 -22.03 11.57 -6.37
CA ILE A 14 -20.88 11.37 -7.24
C ILE A 14 -19.71 12.12 -6.61
N ILE A 15 -18.73 11.41 -6.07
CA ILE A 15 -17.62 11.97 -5.30
C ILE A 15 -16.29 12.00 -6.05
N GLY A 16 -16.20 11.32 -7.20
CA GLY A 16 -15.05 11.38 -8.10
C GLY A 16 -15.43 10.92 -9.50
N LEU A 17 -14.67 11.36 -10.50
CA LEU A 17 -14.89 11.00 -11.89
C LEU A 17 -13.60 11.10 -12.70
N SER A 18 -13.45 10.26 -13.72
CA SER A 18 -12.37 10.37 -14.72
C SER A 18 -12.88 9.96 -16.10
N CYS A 19 -12.30 10.53 -17.15
CA CYS A 19 -12.66 10.20 -18.52
C CYS A 19 -11.51 10.38 -19.52
N ARG A 20 -11.69 9.73 -20.67
CA ARG A 20 -10.87 9.87 -21.88
C ARG A 20 -11.81 9.91 -23.07
N PHE A 21 -11.88 11.06 -23.74
CA PHE A 21 -12.70 11.26 -24.93
C PHE A 21 -11.86 11.91 -26.04
N PRO A 22 -12.29 11.83 -27.32
CA PRO A 22 -11.60 12.50 -28.40
C PRO A 22 -11.38 13.98 -28.08
N GLY A 23 -10.12 14.44 -28.23
CA GLY A 23 -9.71 15.80 -27.90
C GLY A 23 -9.63 16.14 -26.40
N ALA A 24 -9.90 15.21 -25.48
CA ALA A 24 -9.91 15.45 -24.03
C ALA A 24 -9.43 14.24 -23.21
N ASP A 25 -8.30 14.39 -22.52
CA ASP A 25 -7.73 13.35 -21.65
C ASP A 25 -8.16 13.51 -20.18
N THR A 26 -8.92 14.55 -19.84
CA THR A 26 -9.36 14.87 -18.49
C THR A 26 -10.79 15.45 -18.50
N PRO A 27 -11.53 15.37 -17.38
CA PRO A 27 -12.84 16.01 -17.25
C PRO A 27 -12.80 17.53 -17.50
N GLU A 28 -11.73 18.20 -17.08
CA GLU A 28 -11.54 19.64 -17.25
C GLU A 28 -11.34 20.02 -18.74
N ALA A 29 -10.52 19.25 -19.46
CA ALA A 29 -10.37 19.40 -20.91
C ALA A 29 -11.68 19.06 -21.64
N PHE A 30 -12.39 18.04 -21.18
CA PHE A 30 -13.68 17.64 -21.76
C PHE A 30 -14.72 18.74 -21.60
N TRP A 31 -14.83 19.35 -20.42
CA TRP A 31 -15.68 20.51 -20.19
C TRP A 31 -15.32 21.68 -21.11
N THR A 32 -14.02 21.99 -21.24
CA THR A 32 -13.55 23.08 -22.12
C THR A 32 -14.02 22.85 -23.56
N ASN A 33 -13.86 21.63 -24.09
CA ASN A 33 -14.32 21.28 -25.43
C ASN A 33 -15.84 21.40 -25.58
N LEU A 34 -16.61 20.92 -24.59
CA LEU A 34 -18.07 21.00 -24.59
C LEU A 34 -18.57 22.44 -24.53
N ARG A 35 -18.01 23.25 -23.62
CA ARG A 35 -18.32 24.67 -23.45
C ARG A 35 -18.09 25.46 -24.74
N ASP A 36 -16.97 25.18 -25.40
CA ASP A 36 -16.54 25.89 -26.60
C ASP A 36 -17.16 25.33 -27.89
N GLY A 37 -18.02 24.31 -27.78
CA GLY A 37 -18.74 23.73 -28.92
C GLY A 37 -17.83 22.98 -29.89
N VAL A 38 -16.77 22.34 -29.40
CA VAL A 38 -15.81 21.59 -30.22
C VAL A 38 -16.43 20.28 -30.70
N GLU A 39 -16.37 20.05 -32.02
CA GLU A 39 -16.60 18.75 -32.64
C GLU A 39 -15.26 18.03 -32.79
N SER A 40 -15.15 16.85 -32.20
CA SER A 40 -13.95 15.99 -32.24
C SER A 40 -14.07 14.85 -33.26
N ILE A 41 -15.11 14.90 -34.10
CA ILE A 41 -15.26 14.05 -35.28
C ILE A 41 -14.46 14.70 -36.43
N GLY A 42 -13.46 13.98 -36.92
CA GLY A 42 -12.58 14.45 -38.00
C GLY A 42 -12.87 13.77 -39.33
N VAL A 43 -12.56 14.46 -40.42
CA VAL A 43 -12.46 13.88 -41.76
C VAL A 43 -11.01 13.53 -42.03
N PHE A 44 -10.74 12.27 -42.38
CA PHE A 44 -9.42 11.78 -42.72
C PHE A 44 -9.11 12.04 -44.20
N SER A 45 -7.89 12.48 -44.46
CA SER A 45 -7.34 12.58 -45.81
C SER A 45 -7.10 11.19 -46.42
N GLU A 46 -7.04 11.11 -47.75
CA GLU A 46 -6.72 9.84 -48.42
C GLU A 46 -5.32 9.34 -48.05
N GLU A 47 -4.37 10.24 -47.78
CA GLU A 47 -3.02 9.87 -47.34
C GLU A 47 -3.05 9.19 -45.96
N GLU A 48 -3.78 9.77 -45.00
CA GLU A 48 -3.96 9.17 -43.66
C GLU A 48 -4.64 7.81 -43.74
N LEU A 49 -5.67 7.66 -44.57
CA LEU A 49 -6.40 6.39 -44.71
C LEU A 49 -5.55 5.30 -45.38
N LEU A 50 -4.79 5.64 -46.43
CA LEU A 50 -3.83 4.71 -47.04
C LEU A 50 -2.75 4.29 -46.04
N ALA A 51 -2.23 5.23 -45.23
CA ALA A 51 -1.26 4.94 -44.18
C ALA A 51 -1.86 4.06 -43.06
N ALA A 52 -3.15 4.21 -42.76
CA ALA A 52 -3.89 3.37 -41.83
C ALA A 52 -4.27 1.98 -42.39
N GLY A 53 -3.89 1.69 -43.65
CA GLY A 53 -4.09 0.39 -44.29
C GLY A 53 -5.43 0.24 -45.02
N VAL A 54 -6.17 1.32 -45.26
CA VAL A 54 -7.38 1.32 -46.10
C VAL A 54 -6.95 1.20 -47.56
N ASP A 55 -7.47 0.20 -48.28
CA ASP A 55 -7.13 -0.02 -49.67
C ASP A 55 -7.83 0.97 -50.62
N ARG A 56 -7.30 1.09 -51.86
CA ARG A 56 -7.82 2.05 -52.83
C ARG A 56 -9.25 1.74 -53.29
N GLU A 57 -9.64 0.47 -53.36
CA GLU A 57 -10.99 0.06 -53.75
C GLU A 57 -12.02 0.51 -52.70
N THR A 58 -11.68 0.38 -51.41
CA THR A 58 -12.48 0.92 -50.30
C THR A 58 -12.59 2.45 -50.38
N LEU A 59 -11.49 3.16 -50.64
CA LEU A 59 -11.50 4.63 -50.73
C LEU A 59 -12.29 5.19 -51.90
N ASP A 60 -12.32 4.45 -53.01
CA ASP A 60 -13.06 4.82 -54.23
C ASP A 60 -14.55 4.41 -54.14
N ASN A 61 -14.95 3.66 -53.10
CA ASN A 61 -16.35 3.30 -52.86
C ASN A 61 -17.15 4.53 -52.38
N PRO A 62 -18.23 4.92 -53.08
CA PRO A 62 -19.03 6.10 -52.71
C PRO A 62 -19.75 5.98 -51.36
N ASN A 63 -19.91 4.77 -50.83
CA ASN A 63 -20.50 4.53 -49.53
C ASN A 63 -19.48 4.54 -48.37
N TYR A 64 -18.19 4.69 -48.66
CA TYR A 64 -17.17 4.80 -47.63
C TYR A 64 -17.07 6.25 -47.13
N VAL A 65 -17.46 6.46 -45.88
CA VAL A 65 -17.41 7.75 -45.21
C VAL A 65 -16.05 7.89 -44.54
N LYS A 66 -15.26 8.86 -45.00
CA LYS A 66 -13.87 9.11 -44.57
C LYS A 66 -13.79 9.86 -43.23
N SER A 67 -14.73 9.63 -42.31
CA SER A 67 -14.82 10.36 -41.03
C SER A 67 -14.81 9.42 -39.83
N GLY A 68 -14.32 9.90 -38.70
CA GLY A 68 -14.30 9.15 -37.45
C GLY A 68 -13.72 9.93 -36.29
N THR A 69 -13.54 9.26 -35.15
CA THR A 69 -12.94 9.86 -33.95
C THR A 69 -11.67 9.11 -33.56
N VAL A 70 -10.73 9.79 -32.92
CA VAL A 70 -9.45 9.23 -32.50
C VAL A 70 -9.18 9.62 -31.05
N LEU A 71 -8.81 8.63 -30.21
CA LEU A 71 -8.25 8.90 -28.89
C LEU A 71 -6.74 9.13 -29.00
N SER A 72 -6.25 10.15 -28.31
CA SER A 72 -4.82 10.39 -28.17
C SER A 72 -4.16 9.28 -27.35
N ASN A 73 -2.95 8.88 -27.77
CA ASN A 73 -2.09 7.95 -27.04
C ASN A 73 -2.76 6.62 -26.62
N VAL A 74 -3.64 6.06 -27.46
CA VAL A 74 -4.29 4.76 -27.22
C VAL A 74 -3.31 3.60 -27.05
N GLU A 75 -2.12 3.73 -27.63
CA GLU A 75 -1.05 2.75 -27.54
C GLU A 75 -0.26 2.87 -26.22
N GLY A 76 -0.39 3.99 -25.50
CA GLY A 76 0.41 4.32 -24.33
C GLY A 76 -0.17 3.77 -23.03
N PHE A 77 0.68 3.17 -22.19
CA PHE A 77 0.30 2.72 -20.84
C PHE A 77 1.52 2.70 -19.91
N ASP A 78 1.32 3.01 -18.62
CA ASP A 78 2.36 2.90 -17.60
C ASP A 78 2.36 1.50 -16.96
N ALA A 79 2.92 0.53 -17.70
CA ALA A 79 2.92 -0.87 -17.29
C ALA A 79 3.62 -1.11 -15.95
N HIS A 80 4.76 -0.45 -15.71
CA HIS A 80 5.53 -0.62 -14.48
C HIS A 80 4.77 -0.13 -13.26
N PHE A 81 4.05 1.00 -13.36
CA PHE A 81 3.25 1.52 -12.26
C PHE A 81 2.23 0.49 -11.73
N PHE A 82 1.56 -0.22 -12.65
CA PHE A 82 0.56 -1.24 -12.35
C PHE A 82 1.16 -2.65 -12.18
N GLY A 83 2.48 -2.82 -12.20
CA GLY A 83 3.14 -4.11 -12.04
C GLY A 83 2.83 -5.07 -13.19
N TYR A 84 3.01 -4.62 -14.43
CA TYR A 84 2.96 -5.43 -15.65
C TYR A 84 4.31 -5.42 -16.35
N THR A 85 4.71 -6.56 -16.92
CA THR A 85 5.82 -6.57 -17.90
C THR A 85 5.42 -5.78 -19.15
N PRO A 86 6.40 -5.18 -19.88
CA PRO A 86 6.12 -4.56 -21.17
C PRO A 86 5.44 -5.51 -22.17
N ARG A 87 5.87 -6.78 -22.19
CA ARG A 87 5.33 -7.78 -23.13
C ARG A 87 3.89 -8.17 -22.83
N GLU A 88 3.53 -8.27 -21.56
CA GLU A 88 2.13 -8.51 -21.17
C GLU A 88 1.25 -7.31 -21.53
N ALA A 89 1.72 -6.09 -21.22
CA ALA A 89 1.01 -4.86 -21.52
C ALA A 89 0.72 -4.68 -23.02
N GLU A 90 1.61 -5.14 -23.91
CA GLU A 90 1.38 -5.16 -25.37
C GLU A 90 0.20 -6.05 -25.80
N ILE A 91 -0.11 -7.10 -25.04
CA ILE A 91 -1.18 -8.06 -25.36
C ILE A 91 -2.54 -7.60 -24.80
N ILE A 92 -2.54 -6.85 -23.70
CA ILE A 92 -3.76 -6.38 -23.04
C ILE A 92 -4.52 -5.41 -23.96
N ASP A 93 -5.83 -5.62 -24.08
CA ASP A 93 -6.72 -4.73 -24.80
C ASP A 93 -6.52 -3.27 -24.32
N PRO A 94 -6.28 -2.29 -25.21
CA PRO A 94 -6.19 -0.89 -24.83
C PRO A 94 -7.39 -0.39 -24.03
N GLN A 95 -8.58 -0.96 -24.20
CA GLN A 95 -9.77 -0.65 -23.40
C GLN A 95 -9.53 -0.93 -21.91
N GLN A 96 -8.92 -2.07 -21.58
CA GLN A 96 -8.65 -2.45 -20.19
C GLN A 96 -7.55 -1.59 -19.57
N ARG A 97 -6.50 -1.26 -20.34
CA ARG A 97 -5.41 -0.40 -19.89
C ARG A 97 -5.89 1.01 -19.58
N LEU A 98 -6.64 1.61 -20.50
CA LEU A 98 -7.18 2.96 -20.36
C LEU A 98 -8.17 3.05 -19.20
N PHE A 99 -9.04 2.05 -19.05
CA PHE A 99 -10.02 1.99 -17.98
C PHE A 99 -9.36 1.85 -16.60
N LEU A 100 -8.26 1.09 -16.49
CA LEU A 100 -7.50 0.94 -15.25
C LEU A 100 -6.86 2.27 -14.80
N GLU A 101 -6.28 3.04 -15.73
CA GLU A 101 -5.80 4.40 -15.41
C GLU A 101 -6.96 5.31 -14.97
N CYS A 102 -8.11 5.28 -15.66
CA CYS A 102 -9.28 6.07 -15.29
C CYS A 102 -9.79 5.70 -13.89
N ALA A 103 -9.79 4.41 -13.54
CA ALA A 103 -10.20 3.93 -12.23
C ALA A 103 -9.29 4.44 -11.11
N TRP A 104 -7.97 4.36 -11.29
CA TRP A 104 -6.99 4.95 -10.36
C TRP A 104 -7.26 6.44 -10.15
N GLU A 105 -7.38 7.18 -11.26
CA GLU A 105 -7.57 8.63 -11.25
C GLU A 105 -8.89 9.07 -10.61
N ALA A 106 -9.96 8.29 -10.76
CA ALA A 106 -11.27 8.62 -10.21
C ALA A 106 -11.27 8.51 -8.67
N LEU A 107 -10.59 7.51 -8.11
CA LEU A 107 -10.38 7.39 -6.65
C LEU A 107 -9.48 8.51 -6.12
N GLU A 108 -8.39 8.84 -6.82
CA GLU A 108 -7.55 9.98 -6.43
C GLU A 108 -8.33 11.30 -6.47
N ARG A 109 -9.16 11.53 -7.49
CA ARG A 109 -10.03 12.72 -7.56
C ARG A 109 -11.07 12.76 -6.44
N ALA A 110 -11.58 11.60 -6.01
CA ALA A 110 -12.43 11.48 -4.82
C ALA A 110 -11.70 11.73 -3.49
N GLY A 111 -10.37 11.79 -3.50
CA GLY A 111 -9.55 11.95 -2.30
C GLY A 111 -9.42 10.67 -1.47
N TYR A 112 -9.56 9.51 -2.11
CA TYR A 112 -9.42 8.20 -1.48
C TYR A 112 -8.20 7.45 -2.02
N LEU A 113 -7.55 6.72 -1.12
CA LEU A 113 -6.35 5.95 -1.40
C LEU A 113 -6.68 4.67 -2.17
N PRO A 114 -6.18 4.47 -3.42
CA PRO A 114 -6.31 3.19 -4.09
C PRO A 114 -5.49 2.11 -3.36
N GLY A 115 -6.07 0.92 -3.16
CA GLY A 115 -5.42 -0.19 -2.45
C GLY A 115 -5.64 -0.22 -0.94
N THR A 116 -6.49 0.65 -0.38
CA THR A 116 -6.89 0.55 1.03
C THR A 116 -8.04 -0.44 1.22
N ARG A 117 -8.08 -1.06 2.40
CA ARG A 117 -9.19 -1.92 2.87
C ARG A 117 -10.09 -1.25 3.91
N ASP A 118 -9.91 0.05 4.15
CA ASP A 118 -10.73 0.81 5.09
C ASP A 118 -12.20 0.92 4.62
N HIS A 119 -12.42 0.79 3.31
CA HIS A 119 -13.75 0.79 2.69
C HIS A 119 -13.93 -0.43 1.81
N THR A 120 -15.13 -1.00 1.84
CA THR A 120 -15.55 -2.02 0.89
C THR A 120 -15.95 -1.32 -0.41
N ILE A 121 -15.08 -1.33 -1.42
CA ILE A 121 -15.34 -0.69 -2.71
C ILE A 121 -15.78 -1.75 -3.74
N GLY A 122 -16.97 -1.58 -4.32
CA GLY A 122 -17.46 -2.39 -5.45
C GLY A 122 -17.21 -1.74 -6.81
N ILE A 123 -17.27 -2.51 -7.90
CA ILE A 123 -17.11 -2.03 -9.27
C ILE A 123 -18.11 -2.69 -10.25
N TRP A 124 -18.79 -1.83 -11.01
CA TRP A 124 -19.69 -2.20 -12.11
C TRP A 124 -19.27 -1.49 -13.39
N ALA A 125 -18.86 -2.22 -14.41
CA ALA A 125 -18.49 -1.58 -15.68
C ALA A 125 -18.69 -2.50 -16.87
N GLY A 126 -18.67 -1.95 -18.07
CA GLY A 126 -18.67 -2.73 -19.30
C GLY A 126 -17.73 -2.19 -20.36
N THR A 127 -17.35 -3.06 -21.28
CA THR A 127 -16.48 -2.73 -22.42
C THR A 127 -17.17 -3.14 -23.71
N GLY A 128 -16.89 -2.47 -24.82
CA GLY A 128 -17.30 -3.01 -26.12
C GLY A 128 -16.48 -4.24 -26.53
N VAL A 129 -16.80 -4.78 -27.69
CA VAL A 129 -16.08 -5.92 -28.30
C VAL A 129 -14.58 -5.60 -28.41
N SER A 130 -13.73 -6.58 -28.09
CA SER A 130 -12.28 -6.44 -28.27
C SER A 130 -11.89 -6.50 -29.74
N LEU A 131 -11.91 -5.34 -30.39
CA LEU A 131 -11.44 -5.18 -31.77
C LEU A 131 -9.91 -5.34 -31.86
N TYR A 132 -9.18 -5.14 -30.76
CA TYR A 132 -7.74 -5.38 -30.68
C TYR A 132 -7.41 -6.87 -30.83
N LEU A 133 -8.14 -7.74 -30.13
CA LEU A 133 -8.00 -9.19 -30.32
C LEU A 133 -8.21 -9.59 -31.78
N LEU A 134 -9.28 -9.09 -32.40
CA LEU A 134 -9.68 -9.42 -33.77
C LEU A 134 -8.68 -8.92 -34.83
N HIS A 135 -8.31 -7.64 -34.78
CA HIS A 135 -7.51 -7.00 -35.83
C HIS A 135 -6.00 -7.08 -35.61
N ASN A 136 -5.55 -7.02 -34.35
CA ASN A 136 -4.12 -6.93 -34.04
C ASN A 136 -3.52 -8.27 -33.62
N LEU A 137 -4.28 -9.15 -32.96
CA LEU A 137 -3.71 -10.35 -32.33
C LEU A 137 -3.99 -11.65 -33.09
N MET A 138 -5.23 -11.87 -33.54
CA MET A 138 -5.66 -13.16 -34.11
C MET A 138 -4.95 -13.56 -35.40
N GLY A 139 -4.48 -12.60 -36.20
CA GLY A 139 -3.79 -12.92 -37.46
C GLY A 139 -2.31 -13.28 -37.31
N HIS A 140 -1.74 -13.20 -36.10
CA HIS A 140 -0.36 -13.65 -35.85
C HIS A 140 -0.29 -15.13 -35.52
N ARG A 141 0.71 -15.85 -36.05
CA ARG A 141 0.92 -17.28 -35.80
C ARG A 141 1.12 -17.55 -34.31
N MET A 142 0.30 -18.43 -33.75
CA MET A 142 0.45 -18.93 -32.38
C MET A 142 1.58 -19.96 -32.31
N GLN A 143 2.48 -19.83 -31.32
CA GLN A 143 3.55 -20.80 -31.10
C GLN A 143 3.12 -21.97 -30.22
N ASN A 144 2.20 -21.74 -29.26
CA ASN A 144 1.65 -22.78 -28.37
C ASN A 144 0.28 -22.37 -27.78
N ILE A 145 -0.37 -23.31 -27.09
CA ILE A 145 -1.70 -23.14 -26.46
C ILE A 145 -1.69 -22.10 -25.34
N ALA A 146 -0.62 -22.04 -24.53
CA ALA A 146 -0.52 -21.10 -23.42
C ALA A 146 -0.54 -19.63 -23.88
N GLN A 147 0.19 -19.32 -24.96
CA GLN A 147 0.14 -17.99 -25.59
C GLN A 147 -1.25 -17.67 -26.15
N ALA A 148 -1.97 -18.67 -26.68
CA ALA A 148 -3.31 -18.48 -27.24
C ALA A 148 -4.30 -18.13 -26.13
N TYR A 149 -4.20 -18.86 -25.02
CA TYR A 149 -5.02 -18.65 -23.84
C TYR A 149 -4.78 -17.26 -23.21
N GLN A 150 -3.52 -16.83 -23.09
CA GLN A 150 -3.19 -15.47 -22.60
C GLN A 150 -3.77 -14.36 -23.46
N ARG A 151 -3.73 -14.48 -24.79
CA ARG A 151 -4.35 -13.49 -25.68
C ARG A 151 -5.85 -13.39 -25.44
N ILE A 152 -6.53 -14.52 -25.28
CA ILE A 152 -7.97 -14.56 -25.02
C ILE A 152 -8.28 -13.93 -23.65
N LEU A 153 -7.59 -14.35 -22.58
CA LEU A 153 -7.81 -13.81 -21.23
C LEU A 153 -7.58 -12.29 -21.20
N ASN A 154 -6.46 -11.81 -21.73
CA ASN A 154 -6.11 -10.38 -21.68
C ASN A 154 -6.99 -9.47 -22.55
N ASN A 155 -7.95 -10.04 -23.29
CA ASN A 155 -8.88 -9.33 -24.16
C ASN A 155 -10.36 -9.70 -23.93
N THR A 156 -10.67 -10.58 -22.96
CA THR A 156 -12.06 -10.92 -22.64
C THR A 156 -12.73 -9.76 -21.87
N PRO A 157 -13.99 -9.40 -22.20
CA PRO A 157 -14.73 -8.38 -21.45
C PRO A 157 -14.84 -8.65 -19.95
N ASP A 158 -14.94 -9.93 -19.56
CA ASP A 158 -15.17 -10.34 -18.17
C ASP A 158 -14.06 -9.89 -17.22
N LEU A 159 -12.83 -9.74 -17.71
CA LEU A 159 -11.70 -9.30 -16.89
C LEU A 159 -11.57 -7.79 -16.75
N LEU A 160 -12.42 -6.97 -17.38
CA LEU A 160 -12.35 -5.51 -17.24
C LEU A 160 -12.41 -5.08 -15.76
N THR A 161 -13.47 -5.50 -15.06
CA THR A 161 -13.71 -5.15 -13.66
C THR A 161 -12.81 -5.94 -12.71
N GLY A 162 -12.60 -7.23 -12.99
CA GLY A 162 -11.69 -8.09 -12.21
C GLY A 162 -10.25 -7.57 -12.18
N ARG A 163 -9.75 -7.04 -13.30
CA ARG A 163 -8.40 -6.46 -13.37
C ARG A 163 -8.28 -5.19 -12.52
N VAL A 164 -9.29 -4.33 -12.54
CA VAL A 164 -9.34 -3.13 -11.69
C VAL A 164 -9.40 -3.52 -10.22
N ALA A 165 -10.29 -4.44 -9.86
CA ALA A 165 -10.41 -4.92 -8.48
C ALA A 165 -9.10 -5.51 -7.97
N TYR A 166 -8.45 -6.35 -8.76
CA TYR A 166 -7.16 -6.94 -8.40
C TYR A 166 -6.05 -5.90 -8.24
N LYS A 167 -5.90 -4.97 -9.21
CA LYS A 167 -4.80 -3.99 -9.19
C LYS A 167 -4.99 -2.88 -8.16
N LEU A 168 -6.22 -2.61 -7.74
CA LEU A 168 -6.55 -1.58 -6.75
C LEU A 168 -6.98 -2.17 -5.39
N ASP A 169 -6.83 -3.49 -5.18
CA ASP A 169 -7.22 -4.24 -3.97
C ASP A 169 -8.68 -3.97 -3.52
N LEU A 170 -9.61 -3.92 -4.47
CA LEU A 170 -11.03 -3.70 -4.19
C LEU A 170 -11.70 -5.01 -3.76
N ILE A 171 -12.35 -4.99 -2.60
CA ILE A 171 -12.92 -6.18 -1.95
C ILE A 171 -14.46 -6.25 -2.00
N GLY A 172 -15.12 -5.29 -2.65
CA GLY A 172 -16.58 -5.31 -2.86
C GLY A 172 -17.02 -6.11 -4.09
N PRO A 173 -18.29 -6.00 -4.51
CA PRO A 173 -18.81 -6.68 -5.70
C PRO A 173 -18.03 -6.31 -6.97
N VAL A 174 -17.74 -7.29 -7.83
CA VAL A 174 -17.02 -7.10 -9.10
C VAL A 174 -17.87 -7.62 -10.24
N ILE A 175 -18.49 -6.73 -11.01
CA ILE A 175 -19.53 -7.09 -11.98
C ILE A 175 -19.28 -6.44 -13.34
N THR A 176 -19.11 -7.27 -14.37
CA THR A 176 -19.08 -6.80 -15.75
C THR A 176 -20.50 -6.79 -16.35
N VAL A 177 -20.92 -5.64 -16.90
CA VAL A 177 -22.27 -5.39 -17.44
C VAL A 177 -22.23 -5.30 -18.96
N GLN A 178 -23.26 -5.81 -19.64
CA GLN A 178 -23.43 -5.70 -21.10
C GLN A 178 -24.90 -5.46 -21.47
N SER A 179 -25.20 -4.27 -21.97
CA SER A 179 -26.53 -3.90 -22.47
C SER A 179 -26.45 -3.00 -23.71
N THR A 180 -25.43 -3.22 -24.55
CA THR A 180 -25.12 -2.43 -25.77
C THR A 180 -24.85 -0.95 -25.42
N CYS A 181 -25.44 0.01 -26.14
CA CYS A 181 -25.26 1.45 -25.92
C CYS A 181 -25.64 1.93 -24.50
N SER A 182 -26.50 1.20 -23.79
CA SER A 182 -26.92 1.54 -22.41
C SER A 182 -25.95 1.04 -21.32
N THR A 183 -24.93 0.26 -21.68
CA THR A 183 -24.07 -0.51 -20.75
C THR A 183 -23.59 0.28 -19.54
N SER A 184 -22.94 1.42 -19.75
CA SER A 184 -22.39 2.19 -18.62
C SER A 184 -23.45 2.86 -17.75
N LEU A 185 -24.62 3.23 -18.28
CA LEU A 185 -25.68 3.83 -17.46
C LEU A 185 -26.44 2.76 -16.65
N VAL A 186 -26.60 1.55 -17.21
CA VAL A 186 -27.06 0.38 -16.46
C VAL A 186 -26.06 0.03 -15.36
N ALA A 187 -24.75 0.10 -15.62
CA ALA A 187 -23.73 -0.12 -14.60
C ALA A 187 -23.82 0.90 -13.44
N VAL A 188 -24.12 2.17 -13.74
CA VAL A 188 -24.37 3.21 -12.72
C VAL A 188 -25.60 2.90 -11.88
N ASP A 189 -26.71 2.49 -12.50
CA ASP A 189 -27.92 2.07 -11.78
C ASP A 189 -27.64 0.90 -10.82
N LEU A 190 -26.99 -0.16 -11.31
CA LEU A 190 -26.65 -1.33 -10.50
C LEU A 190 -25.68 -0.99 -9.35
N ALA A 191 -24.75 -0.06 -9.57
CA ALA A 191 -23.86 0.44 -8.51
C ALA A 191 -24.62 1.23 -7.44
N CYS A 192 -25.60 2.06 -7.84
CA CYS A 192 -26.48 2.75 -6.90
C CYS A 192 -27.26 1.74 -6.05
N GLN A 193 -27.82 0.69 -6.66
CA GLN A 193 -28.50 -0.39 -5.92
C GLN A 193 -27.53 -1.12 -4.98
N GLY A 194 -26.27 -1.36 -5.39
CA GLY A 194 -25.25 -1.95 -4.54
C GLY A 194 -25.00 -1.16 -3.25
N LEU A 195 -24.98 0.17 -3.34
CA LEU A 195 -24.83 1.08 -2.20
C LEU A 195 -26.06 1.10 -1.31
N LEU A 196 -27.26 1.18 -1.90
CA LEU A 196 -28.54 1.22 -1.18
C LEU A 196 -28.83 -0.11 -0.46
N ASP A 197 -28.42 -1.24 -1.04
CA ASP A 197 -28.51 -2.57 -0.44
C ASP A 197 -27.44 -2.81 0.66
N GLY A 198 -26.50 -1.88 0.86
CA GLY A 198 -25.39 -2.05 1.80
C GLY A 198 -24.38 -3.13 1.41
N LYS A 199 -24.25 -3.45 0.12
CA LYS A 199 -23.26 -4.43 -0.38
C LYS A 199 -21.84 -3.88 -0.42
N CYS A 200 -21.70 -2.56 -0.41
CA CYS A 200 -20.43 -1.85 -0.38
C CYS A 200 -20.62 -0.45 0.24
N ASP A 201 -19.51 0.14 0.69
CA ASP A 201 -19.46 1.49 1.26
C ASP A 201 -19.28 2.55 0.16
N MET A 202 -18.62 2.15 -0.91
CA MET A 202 -18.35 2.96 -2.10
C MET A 202 -18.48 2.09 -3.35
N ALA A 203 -18.87 2.69 -4.47
CA ALA A 203 -19.01 1.98 -5.73
C ALA A 203 -18.35 2.73 -6.88
N MET A 204 -17.71 2.01 -7.79
CA MET A 204 -17.18 2.54 -9.04
C MET A 204 -18.09 2.08 -10.19
N ALA A 205 -18.46 3.00 -11.09
CA ALA A 205 -19.34 2.68 -12.19
C ALA A 205 -18.90 3.33 -13.51
N GLY A 206 -18.93 2.61 -14.62
CA GLY A 206 -18.50 3.20 -15.89
C GLY A 206 -18.52 2.29 -17.11
N GLY A 207 -17.78 2.69 -18.14
CA GLY A 207 -17.54 1.86 -19.32
C GLY A 207 -16.52 2.43 -20.29
N VAL A 208 -16.11 1.59 -21.22
CA VAL A 208 -15.07 1.92 -22.22
C VAL A 208 -15.45 1.33 -23.59
N PHE A 209 -15.17 2.08 -24.65
CA PHE A 209 -15.23 1.60 -26.01
C PHE A 209 -14.12 2.21 -26.87
N ILE A 210 -13.38 1.37 -27.58
CA ILE A 210 -12.36 1.80 -28.53
C ILE A 210 -12.58 1.06 -29.85
N TYR A 211 -12.82 1.82 -30.91
CA TYR A 211 -13.03 1.32 -32.27
C TYR A 211 -11.71 1.16 -33.01
N LEU A 212 -11.34 -0.08 -33.38
CA LEU A 212 -10.14 -0.37 -34.16
C LEU A 212 -10.48 -0.93 -35.55
N PRO A 213 -9.67 -0.63 -36.59
CA PRO A 213 -8.46 0.21 -36.57
C PRO A 213 -8.73 1.72 -36.39
N HIS A 214 -7.89 2.39 -35.59
CA HIS A 214 -7.94 3.85 -35.39
C HIS A 214 -7.62 4.61 -36.69
N GLY A 215 -8.15 5.82 -36.83
CA GLY A 215 -7.85 6.68 -37.98
C GLY A 215 -8.44 6.20 -39.31
N THR A 216 -9.49 5.37 -39.24
CA THR A 216 -10.21 4.86 -40.42
C THR A 216 -11.65 5.35 -40.44
N GLY A 217 -12.22 5.44 -41.65
CA GLY A 217 -13.64 5.70 -41.87
C GLY A 217 -14.51 4.45 -41.73
N TYR A 218 -15.79 4.58 -42.06
CA TYR A 218 -16.78 3.50 -41.98
C TYR A 218 -17.67 3.45 -43.22
N PHE A 219 -18.40 2.35 -43.39
CA PHE A 219 -19.34 2.22 -44.51
C PHE A 219 -20.73 2.70 -44.12
N TYR A 220 -21.28 3.58 -44.95
CA TYR A 220 -22.70 3.93 -44.95
C TYR A 220 -23.50 2.87 -45.70
N GLN A 221 -24.63 2.49 -45.13
CA GLN A 221 -25.65 1.70 -45.82
C GLN A 221 -27.03 2.22 -45.40
N GLU A 222 -27.90 2.47 -46.38
CA GLU A 222 -29.25 2.91 -46.10
C GLU A 222 -30.00 1.87 -45.22
N GLY A 223 -30.65 2.36 -44.17
CA GLY A 223 -31.35 1.53 -43.18
C GLY A 223 -30.48 1.09 -42.00
N MET A 224 -29.17 1.36 -42.01
CA MET A 224 -28.28 1.17 -40.87
C MET A 224 -28.14 2.45 -40.03
N ILE A 225 -27.41 2.36 -38.92
CA ILE A 225 -27.32 3.42 -37.91
C ILE A 225 -26.30 4.52 -38.24
N PHE A 226 -25.42 4.33 -39.23
CA PHE A 226 -24.30 5.23 -39.49
C PHE A 226 -24.69 6.39 -40.42
N SER A 227 -24.17 7.59 -40.13
CA SER A 227 -24.42 8.80 -40.93
C SER A 227 -23.71 8.74 -42.29
N PRO A 228 -24.32 9.22 -43.39
CA PRO A 228 -23.65 9.26 -44.69
C PRO A 228 -22.65 10.42 -44.85
N ASP A 229 -22.72 11.44 -43.99
CA ASP A 229 -21.95 12.69 -44.11
C ASP A 229 -20.89 12.86 -43.02
N GLY A 230 -20.75 11.90 -42.11
CA GLY A 230 -19.76 11.98 -41.03
C GLY A 230 -20.18 12.86 -39.86
N HIS A 231 -21.47 13.21 -39.70
CA HIS A 231 -21.96 14.01 -38.57
C HIS A 231 -23.12 13.34 -37.84
N CYS A 232 -23.16 13.49 -36.52
CA CYS A 232 -24.34 13.16 -35.71
C CYS A 232 -25.19 14.43 -35.54
N ARG A 233 -26.36 14.48 -36.19
CA ARG A 233 -27.25 15.65 -36.22
C ARG A 233 -28.50 15.43 -35.38
N ALA A 234 -28.32 15.27 -34.06
CA ALA A 234 -29.42 14.97 -33.15
C ALA A 234 -30.56 16.02 -33.27
N PHE A 235 -31.78 15.53 -33.52
CA PHE A 235 -33.04 16.27 -33.62
C PHE A 235 -33.20 17.22 -34.83
N ASP A 236 -32.20 17.30 -35.70
CA ASP A 236 -32.25 18.13 -36.90
C ASP A 236 -33.05 17.46 -38.04
N ALA A 237 -33.60 18.24 -38.97
CA ALA A 237 -34.31 17.76 -40.14
C ALA A 237 -33.41 16.91 -41.08
N GLN A 238 -32.09 17.10 -41.03
CA GLN A 238 -31.08 16.32 -41.77
C GLN A 238 -30.49 15.17 -40.95
N ALA A 239 -31.08 14.80 -39.81
CA ALA A 239 -30.70 13.63 -39.03
C ALA A 239 -30.77 12.34 -39.88
N GLN A 240 -29.62 11.70 -40.13
CA GLN A 240 -29.52 10.51 -40.99
C GLN A 240 -28.71 9.34 -40.37
N GLY A 241 -28.19 9.50 -39.16
CA GLY A 241 -27.41 8.48 -38.46
C GLY A 241 -26.43 9.06 -37.45
N THR A 242 -25.63 8.19 -36.86
CA THR A 242 -24.55 8.52 -35.92
C THR A 242 -23.18 8.25 -36.52
N VAL A 243 -22.14 8.78 -35.87
CA VAL A 243 -20.73 8.46 -36.15
C VAL A 243 -20.21 7.51 -35.07
N VAL A 244 -19.26 6.66 -35.43
CA VAL A 244 -18.53 5.82 -34.46
C VAL A 244 -17.71 6.70 -33.51
N GLY A 245 -17.99 6.59 -32.22
CA GLY A 245 -17.26 7.30 -31.17
C GLY A 245 -16.26 6.38 -30.45
N ASN A 246 -15.37 6.99 -29.70
CA ASN A 246 -14.44 6.33 -28.79
C ASN A 246 -14.52 6.97 -27.41
N GLY A 247 -14.24 6.23 -26.34
CA GLY A 247 -14.01 6.84 -25.04
C GLY A 247 -14.06 5.88 -23.86
N ALA A 248 -13.63 6.39 -22.71
CA ALA A 248 -13.75 5.76 -21.41
C ALA A 248 -14.29 6.78 -20.40
N GLY A 249 -15.13 6.32 -19.49
CA GLY A 249 -15.59 7.12 -18.36
C GLY A 249 -15.88 6.26 -17.15
N ILE A 250 -15.61 6.79 -15.97
CA ILE A 250 -15.88 6.13 -14.70
C ILE A 250 -16.20 7.17 -13.62
N VAL A 251 -17.14 6.84 -12.74
CA VAL A 251 -17.54 7.64 -11.58
C VAL A 251 -17.36 6.85 -10.30
N VAL A 252 -17.10 7.54 -9.19
CA VAL A 252 -17.06 7.01 -7.83
C VAL A 252 -18.29 7.51 -7.09
N LEU A 253 -19.03 6.59 -6.51
CA LEU A 253 -20.34 6.77 -5.93
C LEU A 253 -20.34 6.40 -4.46
N LYS A 254 -21.13 7.14 -3.68
CA LYS A 254 -21.34 6.89 -2.26
C LYS A 254 -22.76 7.32 -1.87
N ARG A 255 -23.33 6.76 -0.80
CA ARG A 255 -24.59 7.32 -0.27
C ARG A 255 -24.35 8.78 0.13
N LEU A 256 -25.31 9.66 -0.15
CA LEU A 256 -25.15 11.09 0.08
C LEU A 256 -24.86 11.41 1.54
N GLU A 257 -25.51 10.71 2.47
CA GLU A 257 -25.28 10.87 3.91
C GLU A 257 -23.84 10.56 4.31
N ASP A 258 -23.26 9.48 3.80
CA ASP A 258 -21.88 9.09 4.12
C ASP A 258 -20.87 10.02 3.44
N ALA A 259 -21.19 10.53 2.25
CA ALA A 259 -20.35 11.52 1.57
C ALA A 259 -20.27 12.83 2.37
N LEU A 260 -21.41 13.26 2.93
CA LEU A 260 -21.46 14.45 3.78
C LEU A 260 -20.74 14.22 5.12
N ALA A 261 -20.91 13.04 5.73
CA ALA A 261 -20.27 12.68 6.99
C ALA A 261 -18.74 12.64 6.87
N ASP A 262 -18.23 12.04 5.80
CA ASP A 262 -16.79 11.93 5.57
C ASP A 262 -16.17 13.23 5.04
N GLY A 263 -17.00 14.23 4.71
CA GLY A 263 -16.53 15.51 4.18
C GLY A 263 -16.01 15.39 2.75
N ASP A 264 -16.63 14.57 1.91
CA ASP A 264 -16.25 14.35 0.52
C ASP A 264 -16.56 15.58 -0.36
N ALA A 265 -15.86 15.67 -1.50
CA ALA A 265 -16.22 16.62 -2.55
C ALA A 265 -17.34 16.00 -3.39
N ILE A 266 -18.53 16.60 -3.37
CA ILE A 266 -19.69 16.08 -4.12
C ILE A 266 -19.81 16.89 -5.42
N HIS A 267 -19.68 16.21 -6.56
CA HIS A 267 -19.81 16.83 -7.87
C HIS A 267 -21.28 16.99 -8.28
N ALA A 268 -22.11 15.97 -7.99
CA ALA A 268 -23.55 15.96 -8.22
C ALA A 268 -24.22 14.84 -7.42
N VAL A 269 -25.56 14.82 -7.39
CA VAL A 269 -26.35 13.81 -6.68
C VAL A 269 -27.27 13.08 -7.65
N ILE A 270 -27.15 11.76 -7.73
CA ILE A 270 -28.11 10.89 -8.40
C ILE A 270 -29.30 10.74 -7.45
N ARG A 271 -30.47 11.20 -7.89
CA ARG A 271 -31.70 11.20 -7.10
C ARG A 271 -32.57 9.98 -7.36
N GLY A 272 -32.52 9.45 -8.58
CA GLY A 272 -33.24 8.25 -8.95
C GLY A 272 -32.74 7.74 -10.30
N SER A 273 -32.81 6.42 -10.47
CA SER A 273 -32.46 5.75 -11.71
C SER A 273 -33.43 4.61 -11.98
N ALA A 274 -33.61 4.26 -13.24
CA ALA A 274 -34.44 3.13 -13.62
C ALA A 274 -33.92 2.49 -14.90
N ILE A 275 -34.02 1.16 -14.94
CA ILE A 275 -33.70 0.35 -16.12
C ILE A 275 -34.88 -0.54 -16.47
N ASN A 276 -35.16 -0.71 -17.76
CA ASN A 276 -36.20 -1.64 -18.23
C ASN A 276 -35.90 -2.20 -19.62
N SER A 277 -36.87 -2.90 -20.20
CA SER A 277 -36.80 -3.38 -21.57
C SER A 277 -38.03 -2.97 -22.40
N ASP A 278 -37.80 -2.67 -23.67
CA ASP A 278 -38.84 -2.44 -24.69
C ASP A 278 -39.73 -3.66 -24.94
N GLY A 279 -39.25 -4.88 -24.63
CA GLY A 279 -39.98 -6.11 -24.87
C GLY A 279 -40.39 -6.28 -26.35
N ALA A 280 -41.63 -6.71 -26.59
CA ALA A 280 -42.15 -6.93 -27.94
C ALA A 280 -42.90 -5.70 -28.52
N ASP A 281 -42.99 -4.58 -27.79
CA ASP A 281 -43.72 -3.37 -28.21
C ASP A 281 -42.88 -2.50 -29.17
N LYS A 282 -42.40 -3.13 -30.26
CA LYS A 282 -41.52 -2.56 -31.27
C LYS A 282 -41.59 -3.37 -32.58
N ILE A 283 -41.32 -2.72 -33.71
CA ILE A 283 -41.47 -3.31 -35.06
C ILE A 283 -40.38 -4.37 -35.37
N GLY A 284 -39.25 -4.32 -34.66
CA GLY A 284 -38.17 -5.29 -34.78
C GLY A 284 -37.26 -5.24 -33.56
N ALA A 285 -36.39 -6.25 -33.40
CA ALA A 285 -35.56 -6.38 -32.20
C ALA A 285 -34.66 -5.16 -31.94
N SER A 286 -34.20 -4.48 -32.99
CA SER A 286 -33.33 -3.29 -32.95
C SER A 286 -34.06 -1.95 -32.96
N ALA A 287 -35.39 -1.94 -33.08
CA ALA A 287 -36.17 -0.70 -33.09
C ALA A 287 -36.45 -0.23 -31.65
N PRO A 288 -36.45 1.08 -31.36
CA PRO A 288 -36.80 1.59 -30.03
C PRO A 288 -38.32 1.59 -29.80
N SER A 289 -38.75 1.64 -28.53
CA SER A 289 -40.16 1.77 -28.13
C SER A 289 -40.46 3.07 -27.38
N VAL A 290 -41.51 3.78 -27.80
CA VAL A 290 -42.02 4.95 -27.06
C VAL A 290 -42.49 4.54 -25.68
N THR A 291 -43.18 3.40 -25.56
CA THR A 291 -43.73 2.91 -24.28
C THR A 291 -42.62 2.54 -23.31
N GLY A 292 -41.65 1.73 -23.76
CA GLY A 292 -40.53 1.28 -22.94
C GLY A 292 -39.73 2.46 -22.37
N GLN A 293 -39.35 3.41 -23.23
CA GLN A 293 -38.64 4.62 -22.81
C GLN A 293 -39.47 5.49 -21.86
N THR A 294 -40.77 5.69 -22.13
CA THR A 294 -41.66 6.46 -21.24
C THR A 294 -41.67 5.88 -19.83
N LEU A 295 -41.76 4.56 -19.70
CA LEU A 295 -41.83 3.88 -18.40
C LEU A 295 -40.52 4.02 -17.62
N ALA A 296 -39.36 3.85 -18.27
CA ALA A 296 -38.07 4.05 -17.61
C ALA A 296 -37.91 5.48 -17.09
N ILE A 297 -38.29 6.47 -17.90
CA ILE A 297 -38.23 7.88 -17.51
C ILE A 297 -39.17 8.16 -16.33
N ALA A 298 -40.42 7.69 -16.40
CA ALA A 298 -41.41 7.92 -15.35
C ALA A 298 -41.03 7.23 -14.03
N GLU A 299 -40.44 6.04 -14.08
CA GLU A 299 -40.00 5.29 -12.91
C GLU A 299 -38.82 5.99 -12.21
N ALA A 300 -37.81 6.43 -12.95
CA ALA A 300 -36.71 7.20 -12.39
C ALA A 300 -37.16 8.55 -11.82
N GLN A 301 -38.14 9.23 -12.44
CA GLN A 301 -38.76 10.43 -11.89
C GLN A 301 -39.50 10.16 -10.57
N ALA A 302 -40.22 9.04 -10.49
CA ALA A 302 -40.93 8.62 -9.29
C ALA A 302 -39.93 8.29 -8.17
N MET A 303 -38.87 7.53 -8.46
CA MET A 303 -37.81 7.20 -7.50
C MET A 303 -37.08 8.45 -6.99
N ALA A 304 -36.87 9.43 -7.87
CA ALA A 304 -36.24 10.69 -7.48
C ALA A 304 -37.11 11.58 -6.59
N GLU A 305 -38.42 11.32 -6.52
CA GLU A 305 -39.42 12.14 -5.82
C GLU A 305 -39.37 13.63 -6.24
N VAL A 306 -39.04 13.91 -7.50
CA VAL A 306 -38.98 15.28 -8.04
C VAL A 306 -40.10 15.52 -9.05
N ALA A 307 -40.64 16.74 -9.03
CA ALA A 307 -41.63 17.17 -10.01
C ALA A 307 -40.96 17.34 -11.39
N PRO A 308 -41.48 16.73 -12.48
CA PRO A 308 -40.91 16.82 -13.82
C PRO A 308 -40.65 18.25 -14.32
N GLU A 309 -41.42 19.24 -13.86
CA GLU A 309 -41.25 20.65 -14.24
C GLU A 309 -39.98 21.29 -13.66
N THR A 310 -39.35 20.64 -12.68
CA THR A 310 -38.07 21.07 -12.11
C THR A 310 -36.87 20.49 -12.86
N ILE A 311 -37.07 19.49 -13.72
CA ILE A 311 -36.03 18.94 -14.59
C ILE A 311 -35.91 19.88 -15.80
N SER A 312 -34.85 20.67 -15.80
CA SER A 312 -34.65 21.77 -16.75
C SER A 312 -33.66 21.45 -17.89
N TYR A 313 -33.00 20.29 -17.82
CA TYR A 313 -32.11 19.81 -18.88
C TYR A 313 -32.28 18.30 -19.12
N ILE A 314 -32.17 17.87 -20.37
CA ILE A 314 -32.05 16.46 -20.74
C ILE A 314 -30.78 16.28 -21.57
N GLU A 315 -29.89 15.41 -21.09
CA GLU A 315 -28.87 14.79 -21.92
C GLU A 315 -29.48 13.53 -22.55
N ALA A 316 -29.80 13.64 -23.83
CA ALA A 316 -30.53 12.61 -24.56
C ALA A 316 -29.62 11.46 -24.99
N HIS A 317 -30.24 10.33 -25.36
CA HIS A 317 -29.55 9.32 -26.14
C HIS A 317 -29.23 9.89 -27.54
N GLY A 318 -30.17 10.58 -28.19
CA GLY A 318 -29.96 11.53 -29.29
C GLY A 318 -28.90 11.10 -30.31
N THR A 319 -29.18 10.03 -31.06
CA THR A 319 -28.23 9.45 -32.03
C THR A 319 -28.28 10.11 -33.41
N GLY A 320 -29.18 11.06 -33.65
CA GLY A 320 -29.31 11.68 -34.96
C GLY A 320 -29.94 10.73 -35.98
N THR A 321 -30.70 9.73 -35.53
CA THR A 321 -31.34 8.76 -36.42
C THR A 321 -32.77 9.20 -36.76
N ARG A 322 -33.18 9.01 -38.02
CA ARG A 322 -34.51 9.40 -38.52
C ARG A 322 -35.68 8.86 -37.66
N LEU A 323 -35.52 7.64 -37.13
CA LEU A 323 -36.54 6.97 -36.33
C LEU A 323 -36.36 7.19 -34.82
N GLY A 324 -35.12 7.21 -34.32
CA GLY A 324 -34.85 7.25 -32.88
C GLY A 324 -35.19 8.61 -32.25
N ASP A 325 -34.80 9.71 -32.90
CA ASP A 325 -34.95 11.05 -32.34
C ASP A 325 -36.43 11.43 -32.10
N PRO A 326 -37.39 11.18 -33.03
CA PRO A 326 -38.81 11.42 -32.76
C PRO A 326 -39.39 10.52 -31.66
N ILE A 327 -38.96 9.26 -31.58
CA ILE A 327 -39.41 8.32 -30.55
C ILE A 327 -38.97 8.77 -29.16
N GLU A 328 -37.73 9.21 -29.02
CA GLU A 328 -37.18 9.70 -27.76
C GLU A 328 -37.91 10.95 -27.26
N ILE A 329 -38.14 11.95 -28.13
CA ILE A 329 -38.89 13.15 -27.74
C ILE A 329 -40.35 12.83 -27.40
N ALA A 330 -40.98 11.89 -28.13
CA ALA A 330 -42.34 11.45 -27.82
C ALA A 330 -42.41 10.77 -26.44
N ALA A 331 -41.45 9.90 -26.11
CA ALA A 331 -41.37 9.23 -24.82
C ALA A 331 -41.14 10.21 -23.66
N LEU A 332 -40.16 11.10 -23.79
CA LEU A 332 -39.90 12.18 -22.84
C LEU A 332 -41.13 13.08 -22.64
N THR A 333 -41.78 13.47 -23.74
CA THR A 333 -42.99 14.30 -23.68
C THR A 333 -44.11 13.58 -22.92
N LYS A 334 -44.33 12.30 -23.19
CA LYS A 334 -45.35 11.51 -22.51
C LYS A 334 -45.08 11.39 -21.01
N ALA A 335 -43.84 11.13 -20.61
CA ALA A 335 -43.46 11.05 -19.20
C ALA A 335 -43.66 12.39 -18.48
N PHE A 336 -43.13 13.48 -19.04
CA PHE A 336 -43.23 14.82 -18.44
C PHE A 336 -44.67 15.32 -18.37
N ARG A 337 -45.50 15.05 -19.38
CA ARG A 337 -46.91 15.50 -19.44
C ARG A 337 -47.82 14.86 -18.39
N THR A 338 -47.32 13.89 -17.61
CA THR A 338 -48.04 13.34 -16.45
C THR A 338 -48.43 14.44 -15.47
N THR A 339 -47.55 15.42 -15.24
CA THR A 339 -47.81 16.58 -14.38
C THR A 339 -47.49 17.92 -15.07
N ALA A 340 -46.57 17.95 -16.04
CA ALA A 340 -46.01 19.19 -16.57
C ALA A 340 -46.89 19.81 -17.65
N GLN A 341 -47.37 21.03 -17.39
CA GLN A 341 -48.15 21.81 -18.36
C GLN A 341 -47.31 22.84 -19.12
N LYS A 342 -46.14 23.21 -18.60
CA LYS A 342 -45.22 24.15 -19.26
C LYS A 342 -44.75 23.59 -20.62
N ARG A 343 -44.38 24.50 -21.54
CA ARG A 343 -43.85 24.21 -22.87
C ARG A 343 -42.49 24.85 -23.00
N ARG A 344 -41.60 24.23 -23.78
CA ARG A 344 -40.27 24.77 -24.13
C ARG A 344 -39.52 25.38 -22.92
N PHE A 345 -39.52 24.68 -21.80
CA PHE A 345 -38.83 25.13 -20.58
C PHE A 345 -37.60 24.26 -20.26
N CYS A 346 -37.54 23.04 -20.81
CA CYS A 346 -36.47 22.09 -20.57
C CYS A 346 -35.52 22.09 -21.79
N ALA A 347 -34.25 22.43 -21.57
CA ALA A 347 -33.23 22.32 -22.60
C ALA A 347 -32.96 20.83 -22.91
N ILE A 348 -32.66 20.51 -24.16
CA ILE A 348 -32.21 19.16 -24.55
C ILE A 348 -30.97 19.25 -25.44
N GLY A 349 -30.08 18.29 -25.31
CA GLY A 349 -28.91 18.14 -26.17
C GLY A 349 -28.41 16.70 -26.21
N SER A 350 -27.37 16.45 -27.01
CA SER A 350 -26.71 15.15 -27.10
C SER A 350 -25.20 15.34 -27.16
N LEU A 351 -24.46 14.60 -26.34
CA LEU A 351 -23.00 14.51 -26.38
C LEU A 351 -22.49 13.95 -27.73
N LYS A 352 -23.30 13.14 -28.40
CA LYS A 352 -22.89 12.45 -29.64
C LYS A 352 -22.61 13.41 -30.78
N THR A 353 -23.14 14.63 -30.72
CA THR A 353 -22.83 15.68 -31.70
C THR A 353 -21.39 16.17 -31.58
N ASN A 354 -20.73 15.98 -30.43
CA ASN A 354 -19.35 16.40 -30.19
C ASN A 354 -18.35 15.27 -30.46
N ILE A 355 -18.63 14.05 -29.97
CA ILE A 355 -17.65 12.96 -29.94
C ILE A 355 -18.10 11.66 -30.63
N GLY A 356 -19.23 11.69 -31.34
CA GLY A 356 -19.86 10.48 -31.90
C GLY A 356 -20.43 9.56 -30.81
N HIS A 357 -20.81 8.35 -31.21
CA HIS A 357 -21.39 7.36 -30.30
C HIS A 357 -20.32 6.41 -29.76
N ALA A 358 -19.89 6.63 -28.51
CA ALA A 358 -18.88 5.82 -27.82
C ALA A 358 -19.42 4.49 -27.23
N ASP A 359 -20.36 3.83 -27.92
CA ASP A 359 -20.98 2.55 -27.52
C ASP A 359 -21.18 2.36 -25.99
N ALA A 360 -20.49 1.40 -25.37
CA ALA A 360 -20.58 1.06 -23.95
C ALA A 360 -20.23 2.24 -23.02
N ALA A 361 -19.43 3.22 -23.46
CA ALA A 361 -19.07 4.41 -22.72
C ALA A 361 -20.04 5.60 -22.95
N ALA A 362 -21.05 5.46 -23.81
CA ALA A 362 -21.94 6.57 -24.17
C ALA A 362 -22.76 7.09 -22.98
N GLY A 363 -23.27 6.18 -22.14
CA GLY A 363 -24.09 6.53 -20.97
C GLY A 363 -23.30 7.34 -19.93
N VAL A 364 -22.14 6.83 -19.50
CA VAL A 364 -21.26 7.55 -18.56
C VAL A 364 -20.67 8.83 -19.15
N GLY A 365 -20.43 8.89 -20.47
CA GLY A 365 -20.05 10.15 -21.12
C GLY A 365 -21.12 11.23 -20.98
N GLY A 366 -22.39 10.88 -21.24
CA GLY A 366 -23.53 11.79 -21.02
C GLY A 366 -23.69 12.19 -19.56
N LEU A 367 -23.49 11.25 -18.63
CA LEU A 367 -23.48 11.52 -17.19
C LEU A 367 -22.39 12.53 -16.82
N ILE A 368 -21.14 12.30 -17.22
CA ILE A 368 -20.00 13.18 -16.91
C ILE A 368 -20.21 14.58 -17.51
N LYS A 369 -20.68 14.68 -18.77
CA LYS A 369 -21.06 15.97 -19.37
C LYS A 369 -22.06 16.73 -18.50
N THR A 370 -23.08 16.01 -18.00
CA THR A 370 -24.16 16.61 -17.20
C THR A 370 -23.68 17.02 -15.81
N VAL A 371 -22.80 16.23 -15.19
CA VAL A 371 -22.12 16.61 -13.93
C VAL A 371 -21.33 17.91 -14.13
N LEU A 372 -20.49 17.99 -15.15
CA LEU A 372 -19.68 19.18 -15.44
C LEU A 372 -20.55 20.41 -15.74
N ALA A 373 -21.70 20.22 -16.40
CA ALA A 373 -22.68 21.28 -16.65
C ALA A 373 -23.32 21.81 -15.36
N LEU A 374 -23.60 20.93 -14.37
CA LEU A 374 -24.12 21.33 -13.06
C LEU A 374 -23.07 22.10 -12.26
N GLU A 375 -21.82 21.60 -12.20
CA GLU A 375 -20.72 22.24 -11.49
C GLU A 375 -20.44 23.66 -12.00
N ASN A 376 -20.43 23.81 -13.33
CA ASN A 376 -20.19 25.09 -13.98
C ASN A 376 -21.46 25.94 -14.11
N GLN A 377 -22.63 25.39 -13.73
CA GLN A 377 -23.92 26.06 -13.81
C GLN A 377 -24.23 26.58 -15.21
N GLN A 378 -23.86 25.81 -16.24
CA GLN A 378 -23.96 26.18 -17.66
C GLN A 378 -24.37 24.97 -18.50
N ILE A 379 -25.19 25.20 -19.53
CA ILE A 379 -25.60 24.17 -20.48
C ILE A 379 -24.79 24.34 -21.79
N PRO A 380 -23.97 23.35 -22.19
CA PRO A 380 -23.17 23.44 -23.41
C PRO A 380 -24.05 23.31 -24.67
N PRO A 381 -23.60 23.83 -25.82
CA PRO A 381 -24.31 23.68 -27.09
C PRO A 381 -24.37 22.22 -27.55
N SER A 382 -25.52 21.82 -28.08
CA SER A 382 -25.69 20.65 -28.94
C SER A 382 -25.43 21.10 -30.38
N LEU A 383 -24.53 20.40 -31.08
CA LEU A 383 -24.06 20.83 -32.40
C LEU A 383 -25.00 20.36 -33.52
N HIS A 384 -24.84 20.94 -34.70
CA HIS A 384 -25.51 20.54 -35.95
C HIS A 384 -27.04 20.59 -35.96
N PHE A 385 -27.63 21.47 -35.16
CA PHE A 385 -29.07 21.73 -35.16
C PHE A 385 -29.38 23.08 -35.79
N ASP A 386 -29.83 23.06 -37.04
CA ASP A 386 -30.21 24.24 -37.83
C ASP A 386 -31.73 24.32 -37.99
N THR A 387 -32.38 23.22 -38.37
CA THR A 387 -33.82 23.14 -38.62
C THR A 387 -34.42 21.97 -37.84
N PRO A 388 -35.47 22.17 -37.02
CA PRO A 388 -36.06 21.07 -36.27
C PRO A 388 -36.61 19.98 -37.19
N ASN A 389 -36.40 18.72 -36.83
CA ASN A 389 -37.01 17.58 -37.51
C ASN A 389 -38.54 17.71 -37.51
N PRO A 390 -39.21 17.70 -38.69
CA PRO A 390 -40.65 17.92 -38.80
C PRO A 390 -41.50 16.84 -38.13
N GLU A 391 -40.94 15.66 -37.86
CA GLU A 391 -41.59 14.58 -37.12
C GLU A 391 -41.62 14.85 -35.59
N ILE A 392 -41.00 15.93 -35.13
CA ILE A 392 -40.91 16.31 -33.72
C ILE A 392 -41.68 17.61 -33.46
N ASP A 393 -42.75 17.53 -32.65
CA ASP A 393 -43.53 18.71 -32.24
C ASP A 393 -42.87 19.47 -31.07
N PHE A 394 -41.73 20.12 -31.34
CA PHE A 394 -41.06 20.97 -30.35
C PHE A 394 -41.90 22.19 -29.91
N ALA A 395 -42.83 22.66 -30.75
CA ALA A 395 -43.66 23.81 -30.42
C ALA A 395 -44.61 23.51 -29.24
N ASN A 396 -45.11 22.28 -29.15
CA ASN A 396 -46.00 21.85 -28.08
C ASN A 396 -45.34 20.92 -27.05
N SER A 397 -44.07 20.54 -27.20
CA SER A 397 -43.36 19.74 -26.21
C SER A 397 -42.80 20.58 -25.04
N PRO A 398 -42.39 19.94 -23.93
CA PRO A 398 -41.61 20.58 -22.87
C PRO A 398 -40.23 21.10 -23.32
N PHE A 399 -39.71 20.62 -24.45
CA PHE A 399 -38.29 20.66 -24.77
C PHE A 399 -37.91 21.71 -25.83
N TYR A 400 -36.67 22.17 -25.80
CA TYR A 400 -36.03 22.93 -26.88
C TYR A 400 -34.55 22.56 -26.98
N VAL A 401 -34.00 22.48 -28.20
CA VAL A 401 -32.58 22.15 -28.39
C VAL A 401 -31.71 23.35 -28.00
N ASN A 402 -30.73 23.12 -27.12
CA ASN A 402 -29.78 24.15 -26.71
C ASN A 402 -28.61 24.25 -27.69
N THR A 403 -28.52 25.32 -28.49
CA THR A 403 -27.51 25.45 -29.56
C THR A 403 -26.36 26.41 -29.23
N ALA A 404 -26.39 27.04 -28.05
CA ALA A 404 -25.36 27.96 -27.58
C ALA A 404 -25.07 27.71 -26.10
N LEU A 405 -23.86 28.05 -25.65
CA LEU A 405 -23.53 28.04 -24.23
C LEU A 405 -24.49 28.97 -23.48
N THR A 406 -25.23 28.43 -22.52
CA THR A 406 -26.28 29.15 -21.79
C THR A 406 -26.09 29.02 -20.30
N ASP A 407 -26.19 30.14 -19.57
CA ASP A 407 -26.21 30.11 -18.10
C ASP A 407 -27.42 29.31 -17.61
N TRP A 408 -27.15 28.30 -16.78
CA TRP A 408 -28.18 27.46 -16.22
C TRP A 408 -28.76 28.15 -14.98
N LYS A 409 -29.78 28.97 -15.18
CA LYS A 409 -30.44 29.70 -14.10
C LYS A 409 -31.57 28.87 -13.50
N THR A 410 -31.72 28.96 -12.19
CA THR A 410 -32.85 28.40 -11.44
C THR A 410 -33.37 29.44 -10.45
N GLU A 411 -34.66 29.38 -10.13
CA GLU A 411 -35.34 30.31 -9.21
C GLU A 411 -35.61 29.64 -7.87
N ASP A 412 -36.43 28.57 -7.85
CA ASP A 412 -37.01 27.98 -6.63
C ASP A 412 -36.70 26.47 -6.45
N ALA A 413 -35.78 25.90 -7.22
CA ALA A 413 -35.41 24.48 -7.11
C ALA A 413 -33.93 24.24 -7.43
N PRO A 414 -33.30 23.18 -6.89
CA PRO A 414 -31.99 22.75 -7.36
C PRO A 414 -31.98 22.49 -8.87
N ARG A 415 -30.85 22.77 -9.54
CA ARG A 415 -30.65 22.41 -10.95
C ARG A 415 -30.74 20.89 -11.09
N ARG A 416 -31.58 20.44 -12.03
CA ARG A 416 -31.83 19.03 -12.29
C ARG A 416 -31.79 18.70 -13.76
N ALA A 417 -31.22 17.53 -14.07
CA ALA A 417 -31.20 16.96 -15.40
C ALA A 417 -31.61 15.50 -15.42
N GLY A 418 -32.18 15.07 -16.55
CA GLY A 418 -32.35 13.66 -16.89
C GLY A 418 -31.29 13.22 -17.90
N ILE A 419 -30.80 11.99 -17.79
CA ILE A 419 -29.84 11.38 -18.71
C ILE A 419 -30.46 10.12 -19.30
N ASN A 420 -30.54 10.04 -20.63
CA ASN A 420 -31.04 8.88 -21.35
C ASN A 420 -29.90 8.04 -21.93
N SER A 421 -29.99 6.72 -21.80
CA SER A 421 -29.20 5.81 -22.64
C SER A 421 -30.00 4.57 -23.02
N PHE A 422 -30.20 4.37 -24.32
CA PHE A 422 -31.04 3.31 -24.86
C PHE A 422 -30.21 2.35 -25.70
N GLY A 423 -30.21 1.09 -25.32
CA GLY A 423 -29.51 0.01 -26.02
C GLY A 423 -30.27 -0.41 -27.27
N ILE A 424 -29.54 -0.74 -28.34
CA ILE A 424 -30.14 -1.26 -29.57
C ILE A 424 -30.87 -2.59 -29.34
N ASN A 425 -30.52 -3.35 -28.29
CA ASN A 425 -31.27 -4.54 -27.87
C ASN A 425 -32.63 -4.21 -27.20
N GLY A 426 -32.92 -2.94 -26.95
CA GLY A 426 -34.11 -2.45 -26.26
C GLY A 426 -33.97 -2.38 -24.74
N SER A 427 -32.75 -2.42 -24.19
CA SER A 427 -32.50 -2.13 -22.77
C SER A 427 -32.45 -0.61 -22.58
N ASN A 428 -33.34 -0.05 -21.75
CA ASN A 428 -33.38 1.38 -21.49
C ASN A 428 -32.82 1.70 -20.11
N ALA A 429 -32.12 2.83 -19.99
CA ALA A 429 -31.70 3.39 -18.72
C ALA A 429 -32.01 4.90 -18.67
N HIS A 430 -32.55 5.36 -17.55
CA HIS A 430 -32.75 6.78 -17.24
C HIS A 430 -32.19 7.12 -15.86
N VAL A 431 -31.51 8.25 -15.72
CA VAL A 431 -30.98 8.76 -14.45
C VAL A 431 -31.41 10.20 -14.25
N ILE A 432 -31.88 10.54 -13.05
CA ILE A 432 -32.15 11.90 -12.61
C ILE A 432 -30.98 12.39 -11.74
N LEU A 433 -30.34 13.47 -12.19
CA LEU A 433 -29.20 14.10 -11.54
C LEU A 433 -29.59 15.49 -11.01
N GLU A 434 -29.06 15.85 -9.84
CA GLU A 434 -29.25 17.12 -9.17
C GLU A 434 -27.90 17.76 -8.81
N GLU A 435 -27.82 19.08 -8.78
CA GLU A 435 -26.62 19.78 -8.31
C GLU A 435 -26.25 19.41 -6.87
N ALA A 436 -24.96 19.45 -6.54
CA ALA A 436 -24.48 19.13 -5.21
C ALA A 436 -25.04 20.11 -4.15
N PRO A 437 -25.33 19.63 -2.92
CA PRO A 437 -25.76 20.50 -1.84
C PRO A 437 -24.62 21.48 -1.46
N PRO A 438 -24.96 22.67 -0.91
CA PRO A 438 -23.96 23.59 -0.40
C PRO A 438 -23.06 22.92 0.64
N ARG A 439 -21.75 23.08 0.49
CA ARG A 439 -20.76 22.49 1.40
C ARG A 439 -20.56 23.40 2.62
N GLU A 440 -20.63 22.83 3.82
CA GLU A 440 -20.17 23.53 5.02
C GLU A 440 -18.66 23.74 4.96
N PRO A 441 -18.14 24.90 5.39
CA PRO A 441 -16.70 25.15 5.39
C PRO A 441 -15.97 24.26 6.42
N SER A 442 -14.70 23.95 6.13
CA SER A 442 -13.82 23.27 7.08
C SER A 442 -13.53 24.16 8.31
N SER A 443 -13.09 23.55 9.41
CA SER A 443 -12.82 24.27 10.67
C SER A 443 -11.62 25.22 10.56
N ASP A 444 -11.23 25.86 11.66
CA ASP A 444 -9.88 26.41 11.75
C ASP A 444 -8.83 25.28 11.66
N SER A 445 -7.65 25.60 11.13
CA SER A 445 -6.53 24.68 10.94
C SER A 445 -5.26 25.22 11.57
N ARG A 446 -4.22 24.37 11.66
CA ARG A 446 -2.86 24.83 11.98
C ARG A 446 -2.41 25.97 11.06
N PRO A 447 -1.55 26.90 11.53
CA PRO A 447 -1.08 28.01 10.70
C PRO A 447 -0.10 27.60 9.60
N TRP A 448 0.55 26.43 9.76
CA TRP A 448 1.48 25.86 8.78
C TRP A 448 0.91 24.55 8.24
N GLN A 449 0.96 24.41 6.93
CA GLN A 449 0.48 23.24 6.21
C GLN A 449 1.67 22.43 5.67
N LEU A 450 1.60 21.12 5.82
CA LEU A 450 2.57 20.17 5.29
C LEU A 450 1.96 19.47 4.08
N LEU A 451 2.43 19.83 2.88
CA LEU A 451 2.04 19.14 1.64
C LEU A 451 2.97 17.95 1.42
N THR A 452 2.38 16.76 1.25
CA THR A 452 3.09 15.49 1.02
C THR A 452 2.87 15.02 -0.42
N LEU A 453 3.94 14.84 -1.17
CA LEU A 453 3.90 14.30 -2.53
C LEU A 453 4.77 13.06 -2.63
N SER A 454 4.32 12.07 -3.37
CA SER A 454 5.12 10.89 -3.64
C SER A 454 4.83 10.28 -5.00
N ALA A 455 5.85 9.68 -5.62
CA ALA A 455 5.72 8.96 -6.87
C ALA A 455 6.70 7.78 -6.94
N ARG A 456 6.48 6.87 -7.90
CA ARG A 456 7.38 5.72 -8.15
C ARG A 456 8.70 6.11 -8.80
N THR A 457 8.76 7.28 -9.44
CA THR A 457 9.96 7.76 -10.10
C THR A 457 10.25 9.22 -9.74
N PRO A 458 11.53 9.65 -9.78
CA PRO A 458 11.93 11.05 -9.64
C PRO A 458 11.18 12.02 -10.58
N THR A 459 11.03 11.62 -11.84
CA THR A 459 10.41 12.42 -12.90
C THR A 459 8.91 12.56 -12.71
N ALA A 460 8.23 11.49 -12.28
CA ALA A 460 6.82 11.56 -11.89
C ALA A 460 6.61 12.47 -10.66
N LEU A 461 7.52 12.44 -9.68
CA LEU A 461 7.43 13.30 -8.49
C LEU A 461 7.53 14.79 -8.86
N ASP A 462 8.46 15.15 -9.74
CA ASP A 462 8.60 16.52 -10.23
C ASP A 462 7.39 16.95 -11.06
N ALA A 463 6.92 16.09 -11.96
CA ALA A 463 5.71 16.36 -12.75
C ALA A 463 4.48 16.56 -11.85
N MET A 464 4.34 15.76 -10.78
CA MET A 464 3.25 15.89 -9.81
C MET A 464 3.33 17.23 -9.05
N ALA A 465 4.53 17.64 -8.63
CA ALA A 465 4.74 18.91 -7.95
C ALA A 465 4.38 20.11 -8.83
N ILE A 466 4.75 20.07 -10.12
CA ILE A 466 4.39 21.12 -11.09
C ILE A 466 2.89 21.13 -11.35
N ARG A 467 2.25 19.98 -11.58
CA ARG A 467 0.79 19.88 -11.77
C ARG A 467 0.02 20.44 -10.58
N LEU A 468 0.45 20.15 -9.36
CA LEU A 468 -0.17 20.71 -8.16
C LEU A 468 0.03 22.23 -8.07
N ALA A 469 1.24 22.72 -8.37
CA ALA A 469 1.51 24.16 -8.39
C ALA A 469 0.63 24.90 -9.41
N ASP A 470 0.52 24.37 -10.63
CA ASP A 470 -0.33 24.93 -11.69
C ASP A 470 -1.81 24.92 -11.28
N ALA A 471 -2.29 23.83 -10.66
CA ALA A 471 -3.67 23.74 -10.18
C ALA A 471 -4.00 24.70 -9.02
N LEU A 472 -3.02 24.99 -8.16
CA LEU A 472 -3.16 26.00 -7.10
C LEU A 472 -3.15 27.43 -7.69
N GLU A 473 -2.38 27.66 -8.75
CA GLU A 473 -2.26 28.96 -9.43
C GLU A 473 -3.52 29.31 -10.25
N GLN A 474 -4.10 28.34 -10.94
CA GLN A 474 -5.31 28.53 -11.77
C GLN A 474 -6.59 28.73 -10.95
N GLU A 475 -6.55 28.44 -9.66
CA GLU A 475 -7.72 28.52 -8.81
C GLU A 475 -8.10 29.96 -8.45
N GLN A 476 -9.26 30.40 -8.93
CA GLN A 476 -9.80 31.73 -8.63
C GLN A 476 -10.32 31.80 -7.19
N HIS A 477 -10.01 32.91 -6.49
CA HIS A 477 -10.61 33.30 -5.20
C HIS A 477 -10.46 32.34 -4.00
N GLY A 478 -9.52 31.40 -4.00
CA GLY A 478 -9.23 30.63 -2.78
C GLY A 478 -10.27 29.57 -2.42
N THR A 479 -11.03 29.06 -3.39
CA THR A 479 -12.17 28.14 -3.21
C THR A 479 -11.85 26.85 -2.44
N ARG A 480 -10.60 26.38 -2.46
CA ARG A 480 -10.07 25.25 -1.69
C ARG A 480 -9.09 25.78 -0.64
N PRO A 481 -9.43 25.65 0.66
CA PRO A 481 -8.50 25.95 1.74
C PRO A 481 -7.24 25.09 1.63
N LEU A 482 -6.06 25.68 1.84
CA LEU A 482 -4.78 24.97 1.73
C LEU A 482 -4.67 23.79 2.71
N ALA A 483 -5.34 23.87 3.87
CA ALA A 483 -5.40 22.80 4.84
C ALA A 483 -6.15 21.56 4.32
N ASP A 484 -7.19 21.76 3.51
CA ASP A 484 -7.94 20.65 2.90
C ASP A 484 -7.12 19.99 1.78
N VAL A 485 -6.27 20.76 1.09
CA VAL A 485 -5.27 20.23 0.16
C VAL A 485 -4.23 19.38 0.90
N ALA A 486 -3.66 19.88 2.00
CA ALA A 486 -2.70 19.14 2.82
C ALA A 486 -3.29 17.84 3.38
N TYR A 487 -4.53 17.91 3.89
CA TYR A 487 -5.29 16.76 4.36
C TYR A 487 -5.50 15.70 3.27
N THR A 488 -5.95 16.12 2.08
CA THR A 488 -6.21 15.18 0.98
C THR A 488 -4.93 14.52 0.47
N LEU A 489 -3.82 15.27 0.42
CA LEU A 489 -2.52 14.73 0.02
C LEU A 489 -1.93 13.71 1.00
N SER A 490 -2.25 13.83 2.29
CA SER A 490 -1.70 12.98 3.34
C SER A 490 -2.56 11.73 3.60
N THR A 491 -3.88 11.85 3.49
CA THR A 491 -4.82 10.75 3.76
C THR A 491 -5.34 10.06 2.49
N GLY A 492 -5.42 10.78 1.37
CA GLY A 492 -6.04 10.30 0.13
C GLY A 492 -5.07 9.93 -0.99
N ARG A 493 -3.76 9.80 -0.71
CA ARG A 493 -2.73 9.48 -1.71
C ARG A 493 -1.78 8.41 -1.21
N LYS A 494 -1.34 7.54 -2.13
CA LYS A 494 -0.41 6.46 -1.82
C LYS A 494 0.99 6.99 -1.59
N GLY A 495 1.59 6.63 -0.46
CA GLY A 495 2.98 6.99 -0.11
C GLY A 495 4.01 6.13 -0.83
N PHE A 496 4.42 6.55 -2.03
CA PHE A 496 5.46 5.89 -2.84
C PHE A 496 6.90 6.17 -2.34
N GLU A 497 7.87 5.57 -3.03
CA GLU A 497 9.30 5.50 -2.68
C GLU A 497 10.01 6.83 -2.85
N TYR A 498 9.65 7.66 -3.85
CA TYR A 498 10.21 9.00 -3.99
C TYR A 498 9.25 10.00 -3.39
N ARG A 499 9.68 10.71 -2.35
CA ARG A 499 8.85 11.62 -1.56
C ARG A 499 9.38 13.05 -1.58
N ARG A 500 8.47 14.01 -1.60
CA ARG A 500 8.72 15.45 -1.50
C ARG A 500 7.76 16.08 -0.51
N ILE A 501 8.25 17.07 0.23
CA ILE A 501 7.45 17.87 1.15
C ILE A 501 7.49 19.35 0.78
N ALA A 502 6.45 20.08 1.15
CA ALA A 502 6.45 21.54 1.20
C ALA A 502 5.76 22.03 2.48
N VAL A 503 6.43 22.89 3.24
CA VAL A 503 5.86 23.53 4.43
C VAL A 503 5.58 24.99 4.12
N CYS A 504 4.32 25.40 4.27
CA CYS A 504 3.83 26.70 3.78
C CYS A 504 2.69 27.22 4.66
N LYS A 505 2.53 28.55 4.76
CA LYS A 505 1.37 29.17 5.41
C LYS A 505 0.23 29.50 4.46
N ASN A 506 0.57 29.75 3.21
CA ASN A 506 -0.34 30.27 2.21
C ASN A 506 -0.03 29.66 0.84
N ARG A 507 -0.91 29.94 -0.10
CA ARG A 507 -0.90 29.38 -1.45
C ARG A 507 0.34 29.82 -2.23
N GLU A 508 0.76 31.07 -2.10
CA GLU A 508 1.92 31.61 -2.79
C GLU A 508 3.21 30.92 -2.35
N GLU A 509 3.38 30.71 -1.05
CA GLU A 509 4.49 29.93 -0.47
C GLU A 509 4.45 28.47 -0.94
N ALA A 510 3.27 27.85 -1.01
CA ALA A 510 3.09 26.49 -1.51
C ALA A 510 3.55 26.36 -2.97
N ILE A 511 3.09 27.24 -3.85
CA ILE A 511 3.47 27.26 -5.28
C ILE A 511 4.98 27.44 -5.43
N ALA A 512 5.57 28.40 -4.70
CA ALA A 512 7.01 28.63 -4.74
C ALA A 512 7.81 27.40 -4.26
N ALA A 513 7.37 26.76 -3.18
CA ALA A 513 8.02 25.56 -2.64
C ALA A 513 7.90 24.34 -3.57
N LEU A 514 6.77 24.19 -4.28
CA LEU A 514 6.53 23.12 -5.25
C LEU A 514 7.31 23.30 -6.57
N ARG A 515 7.55 24.55 -6.99
CA ARG A 515 8.36 24.85 -8.18
C ARG A 515 9.87 24.90 -7.90
N ALA A 516 10.29 24.95 -6.64
CA ALA A 516 11.70 24.97 -6.28
C ALA A 516 12.42 23.68 -6.73
N PRO A 517 13.72 23.74 -7.09
CA PRO A 517 14.51 22.55 -7.39
C PRO A 517 14.51 21.57 -6.22
N HIS A 518 14.33 20.29 -6.53
CA HIS A 518 14.34 19.20 -5.55
C HIS A 518 15.34 18.13 -6.00
N ILE A 519 16.06 17.54 -5.05
CA ILE A 519 16.93 16.38 -5.32
C ILE A 519 16.19 15.17 -4.75
N PRO A 520 15.51 14.38 -5.60
CA PRO A 520 14.76 13.22 -5.15
C PRO A 520 15.72 12.15 -4.64
N ALA A 521 15.40 11.59 -3.48
CA ALA A 521 16.03 10.41 -2.93
C ALA A 521 14.95 9.39 -2.59
N PRO A 522 15.19 8.09 -2.81
CA PRO A 522 14.26 7.06 -2.39
C PRO A 522 14.16 7.01 -0.86
N THR A 523 13.01 6.57 -0.35
CA THR A 523 12.82 6.29 1.07
C THR A 523 13.75 5.20 1.56
N ILE A 524 14.04 5.19 2.86
CA ILE A 524 14.78 4.12 3.51
C ILE A 524 13.83 2.94 3.74
N GLU A 525 14.17 1.77 3.18
CA GLU A 525 13.48 0.50 3.45
C GLU A 525 13.68 0.05 4.90
N ASP A 526 12.68 -0.66 5.44
CA ASP A 526 12.67 -1.17 6.83
C ASP A 526 13.07 -0.10 7.86
N SER A 527 12.37 1.03 7.83
CA SER A 527 12.70 2.16 8.70
C SER A 527 12.50 1.80 10.20
N SER A 528 13.55 2.01 10.99
CA SER A 528 13.59 1.79 12.44
C SER A 528 13.88 3.11 13.14
N VAL A 529 12.92 3.55 13.95
CA VAL A 529 12.94 4.84 14.64
C VAL A 529 13.64 4.75 15.99
N ALA A 530 14.60 5.65 16.23
CA ALA A 530 15.26 5.84 17.50
C ALA A 530 14.99 7.25 18.05
N PHE A 531 14.51 7.36 19.30
CA PHE A 531 14.37 8.66 19.96
C PHE A 531 15.65 9.01 20.73
N LEU A 532 16.13 10.24 20.53
CA LEU A 532 17.32 10.78 21.18
C LEU A 532 16.93 11.92 22.14
N PHE A 533 17.22 11.78 23.42
CA PHE A 533 16.83 12.74 24.47
C PHE A 533 18.01 13.58 24.91
N SER A 534 17.85 14.90 24.90
CA SER A 534 18.94 15.86 25.07
C SER A 534 19.41 15.97 26.53
N GLY A 535 20.65 16.42 26.68
CA GLY A 535 21.24 16.68 28.00
C GLY A 535 21.04 18.12 28.45
N GLN A 536 21.51 18.44 29.65
CA GLN A 536 21.56 19.82 30.14
C GLN A 536 22.48 20.68 29.26
N GLY A 537 22.03 21.89 28.90
CA GLY A 537 22.75 22.84 28.03
C GLY A 537 21.93 23.35 26.84
N THR A 538 20.76 22.75 26.59
CA THR A 538 19.84 23.09 25.49
C THR A 538 18.65 23.95 25.93
N GLN A 539 18.47 24.14 27.25
CA GLN A 539 17.36 24.89 27.82
C GLN A 539 17.34 26.36 27.39
N SER A 540 16.15 26.90 27.20
CA SER A 540 15.94 28.33 26.99
C SER A 540 14.52 28.74 27.38
N VAL A 541 14.33 30.02 27.68
CA VAL A 541 12.98 30.58 27.87
C VAL A 541 12.22 30.57 26.55
N ASP A 542 10.93 30.24 26.61
CA ASP A 542 10.05 30.01 25.47
C ASP A 542 10.38 28.78 24.60
N MET A 543 11.20 27.83 25.09
CA MET A 543 11.39 26.56 24.38
C MET A 543 10.04 25.83 24.24
N GLY A 544 9.68 25.48 22.99
CA GLY A 544 8.40 24.84 22.68
C GLY A 544 7.15 25.71 22.90
N LYS A 545 7.29 27.03 23.08
CA LYS A 545 6.14 27.90 23.39
C LYS A 545 5.07 27.92 22.29
N GLU A 546 5.48 28.05 21.02
CA GLU A 546 4.52 28.08 19.91
C GLU A 546 3.81 26.72 19.78
N VAL A 547 4.53 25.61 20.02
CA VAL A 547 3.96 24.26 20.06
C VAL A 547 2.97 24.11 21.22
N TYR A 548 3.22 24.72 22.38
CA TYR A 548 2.27 24.78 23.50
C TYR A 548 1.00 25.56 23.15
N GLU A 549 1.12 26.61 22.33
CA GLU A 549 -0.01 27.41 21.87
C GLU A 549 -0.85 26.66 20.82
N THR A 550 -0.21 25.88 19.93
CA THR A 550 -0.87 25.27 18.77
C THR A 550 -1.23 23.79 18.90
N GLU A 551 -0.49 23.00 19.68
CA GLU A 551 -0.68 21.54 19.78
C GLU A 551 -1.28 21.12 21.14
N PRO A 552 -2.55 20.65 21.17
CA PRO A 552 -3.23 20.29 22.43
C PRO A 552 -2.51 19.23 23.25
N VAL A 553 -2.02 18.15 22.62
CA VAL A 553 -1.33 17.04 23.32
C VAL A 553 -0.06 17.53 24.03
N PHE A 554 0.73 18.37 23.35
CA PHE A 554 1.93 18.93 23.94
C PHE A 554 1.60 19.84 25.13
N ARG A 555 0.57 20.69 24.98
CA ARG A 555 0.10 21.57 26.05
C ARG A 555 -0.37 20.80 27.28
N GLU A 556 -1.20 19.78 27.08
CA GLU A 556 -1.74 18.94 28.15
C GLU A 556 -0.63 18.24 28.95
N GLU A 557 0.37 17.68 28.26
CA GLU A 557 1.49 17.00 28.93
C GLU A 557 2.43 17.98 29.64
N VAL A 558 2.68 19.18 29.08
CA VAL A 558 3.41 20.24 29.78
C VAL A 558 2.67 20.68 31.04
N ASP A 559 1.37 20.93 30.96
CA ASP A 559 0.54 21.34 32.10
C ASP A 559 0.52 20.25 33.17
N ARG A 560 0.34 18.98 32.78
CA ARG A 560 0.36 17.83 33.69
C ARG A 560 1.70 17.71 34.40
N CYS A 561 2.81 17.76 33.68
CA CYS A 561 4.14 17.63 34.27
C CYS A 561 4.47 18.80 35.21
N CYS A 562 4.09 20.03 34.84
CA CYS A 562 4.29 21.20 35.69
C CYS A 562 3.48 21.11 37.00
N ALA A 563 2.23 20.64 36.94
CA ALA A 563 1.39 20.44 38.12
C ALA A 563 1.96 19.37 39.06
N LEU A 564 2.49 18.27 38.50
CA LEU A 564 3.16 17.22 39.28
C LEU A 564 4.46 17.69 39.93
N LEU A 565 5.18 18.61 39.30
CA LEU A 565 6.44 19.17 39.82
C LEU A 565 6.25 20.29 40.85
N GLU A 566 5.11 20.97 40.87
CA GLU A 566 4.86 22.12 41.75
C GLU A 566 5.16 21.82 43.24
N PRO A 567 4.72 20.67 43.82
CA PRO A 567 5.03 20.32 45.21
C PRO A 567 6.52 20.05 45.46
N HIS A 568 7.26 19.64 44.44
CA HIS A 568 8.69 19.29 44.54
C HIS A 568 9.62 20.49 44.36
N LEU A 569 9.21 21.46 43.53
CA LEU A 569 10.00 22.65 43.21
C LEU A 569 9.62 23.86 44.06
N ALA A 570 8.40 23.89 44.62
CA ALA A 570 7.81 25.07 45.26
C ALA A 570 7.87 26.33 44.36
N LEU A 571 7.66 26.13 43.07
CA LEU A 571 7.80 27.13 42.00
C LEU A 571 6.81 26.82 40.88
N ASP A 572 6.19 27.85 40.32
CA ASP A 572 5.46 27.76 39.05
C ASP A 572 6.46 27.63 37.89
N LEU A 573 6.76 26.37 37.51
CA LEU A 573 7.66 26.07 36.40
C LEU A 573 7.10 26.54 35.06
N LYS A 574 5.77 26.48 34.87
CA LYS A 574 5.14 26.90 33.62
C LYS A 574 5.29 28.41 33.40
N GLY A 575 5.00 29.21 34.43
CA GLY A 575 5.22 30.65 34.40
C GLY A 575 6.69 31.03 34.18
N LEU A 576 7.62 30.14 34.53
CA LEU A 576 9.05 30.32 34.25
C LEU A 576 9.44 29.96 32.81
N LEU A 577 8.86 28.89 32.25
CA LEU A 577 9.07 28.47 30.87
C LEU A 577 8.50 29.48 29.87
N TYR A 578 7.32 30.02 30.19
CA TYR A 578 6.55 30.95 29.36
C TYR A 578 6.25 32.27 30.09
N PRO A 579 7.29 33.05 30.46
CA PRO A 579 7.13 34.25 31.27
C PRO A 579 6.52 35.40 30.47
N GLN A 580 5.96 36.36 31.20
CA GLN A 580 5.58 37.65 30.61
C GLN A 580 6.84 38.40 30.10
N PRO A 581 6.73 39.26 29.07
CA PRO A 581 7.89 39.92 28.45
C PRO A 581 8.83 40.64 29.42
N ASN A 582 8.28 41.25 30.48
CA ASN A 582 9.03 41.97 31.52
C ASN A 582 9.75 41.05 32.53
N GLN A 583 9.44 39.75 32.54
CA GLN A 583 10.02 38.76 33.44
C GLN A 583 11.03 37.84 32.74
N ARG A 584 11.16 37.92 31.41
CA ARG A 584 11.97 37.03 30.58
C ARG A 584 13.43 36.93 31.03
N SER A 585 14.08 38.05 31.34
CA SER A 585 15.50 38.04 31.77
C SER A 585 15.68 37.29 33.09
N ARG A 586 14.81 37.56 34.07
CA ARG A 586 14.83 36.88 35.37
C ARG A 586 14.55 35.39 35.22
N ALA A 587 13.57 35.03 34.40
CA ALA A 587 13.26 33.64 34.11
C ALA A 587 14.44 32.92 33.45
N SER A 588 15.14 33.60 32.53
CA SER A 588 16.33 33.07 31.87
C SER A 588 17.46 32.81 32.86
N GLU A 589 17.69 33.69 33.83
CA GLU A 589 18.68 33.47 34.89
C GLU A 589 18.28 32.30 35.80
N GLN A 590 17.02 32.23 36.24
CA GLN A 590 16.53 31.12 37.06
C GLN A 590 16.61 29.77 36.33
N LEU A 591 16.32 29.73 35.03
CA LEU A 591 16.40 28.50 34.22
C LEU A 591 17.82 27.95 34.07
N THR A 592 18.87 28.71 34.44
CA THR A 592 20.26 28.19 34.52
C THR A 592 20.56 27.41 35.81
N GLN A 593 19.68 27.51 36.80
CA GLN A 593 19.83 26.78 38.06
C GLN A 593 19.48 25.31 37.84
N THR A 594 20.41 24.40 38.15
CA THR A 594 20.29 22.96 37.87
C THR A 594 19.02 22.34 38.47
N ALA A 595 18.60 22.82 39.64
CA ALA A 595 17.36 22.38 40.29
C ALA A 595 16.09 22.65 39.47
N ILE A 596 16.14 23.61 38.55
CA ILE A 596 15.05 24.01 37.67
C ILE A 596 15.28 23.48 36.25
N THR A 597 16.52 23.57 35.75
CA THR A 597 16.88 23.17 34.38
C THR A 597 16.52 21.71 34.08
N GLN A 598 16.83 20.78 34.99
CA GLN A 598 16.62 19.36 34.72
C GLN A 598 15.13 18.99 34.65
N PRO A 599 14.27 19.39 35.61
CA PRO A 599 12.82 19.21 35.46
C PRO A 599 12.25 19.91 34.21
N ALA A 600 12.72 21.12 33.89
CA ALA A 600 12.27 21.86 32.72
C ALA A 600 12.54 21.13 31.40
N LEU A 601 13.74 20.56 31.24
CA LEU A 601 14.08 19.76 30.07
C LEU A 601 13.25 18.48 30.02
N PHE A 602 13.10 17.78 31.15
CA PHE A 602 12.25 16.59 31.22
C PHE A 602 10.83 16.86 30.73
N VAL A 603 10.20 17.95 31.21
CA VAL A 603 8.83 18.32 30.82
C VAL A 603 8.71 18.50 29.30
N ILE A 604 9.62 19.26 28.69
CA ILE A 604 9.55 19.55 27.25
C ILE A 604 9.84 18.31 26.40
N GLU A 605 10.86 17.54 26.75
CA GLU A 605 11.24 16.34 26.01
C GLU A 605 10.18 15.23 26.13
N TYR A 606 9.61 15.05 27.33
CA TYR A 606 8.51 14.12 27.53
C TYR A 606 7.28 14.53 26.72
N ALA A 607 6.85 15.79 26.80
CA ALA A 607 5.69 16.28 26.07
C ALA A 607 5.89 16.19 24.54
N LEU A 608 7.10 16.44 24.02
CA LEU A 608 7.42 16.23 22.61
C LEU A 608 7.33 14.75 22.22
N ALA A 609 7.87 13.83 23.03
CA ALA A 609 7.75 12.40 22.77
C ALA A 609 6.29 11.97 22.68
N LYS A 610 5.45 12.44 23.62
CA LYS A 610 4.00 12.16 23.62
C LYS A 610 3.29 12.73 22.39
N LEU A 611 3.69 13.90 21.90
CA LEU A 611 3.15 14.47 20.67
C LEU A 611 3.50 13.62 19.44
N TRP A 612 4.76 13.20 19.30
CA TRP A 612 5.18 12.31 18.21
C TRP A 612 4.48 10.94 18.28
N GLU A 613 4.33 10.36 19.48
CA GLU A 613 3.56 9.13 19.69
C GLU A 613 2.07 9.31 19.32
N ALA A 614 1.50 10.49 19.60
CA ALA A 614 0.12 10.80 19.22
C ALA A 614 -0.06 10.84 17.70
N TRP A 615 0.97 11.23 16.94
CA TRP A 615 1.02 11.13 15.47
C TRP A 615 1.42 9.74 14.96
N GLY A 616 1.43 8.72 15.82
CA GLY A 616 1.74 7.34 15.46
C GLY A 616 3.23 7.00 15.40
N VAL A 617 4.12 7.97 15.64
CA VAL A 617 5.58 7.74 15.60
C VAL A 617 6.06 7.15 16.92
N LYS A 618 6.38 5.86 16.91
CA LYS A 618 6.83 5.13 18.10
C LYS A 618 8.32 4.76 17.98
N PRO A 619 9.14 4.99 19.02
CA PRO A 619 10.52 4.54 19.01
C PRO A 619 10.59 3.02 19.16
N LYS A 620 11.42 2.37 18.35
CA LYS A 620 11.86 0.98 18.58
C LYS A 620 12.97 0.94 19.62
N THR A 621 13.79 1.99 19.67
CA THR A 621 14.94 2.13 20.55
C THR A 621 15.09 3.57 21.03
N MET A 622 15.78 3.79 22.16
CA MET A 622 16.01 5.13 22.69
C MET A 622 17.44 5.31 23.22
N LEU A 623 17.93 6.55 23.18
CA LEU A 623 19.20 6.94 23.80
C LEU A 623 19.06 8.35 24.37
N GLY A 624 19.26 8.49 25.68
CA GLY A 624 19.28 9.80 26.33
C GLY A 624 20.68 10.23 26.71
N HIS A 625 20.97 11.52 26.71
CA HIS A 625 22.23 12.07 27.22
C HIS A 625 22.06 12.57 28.65
N SER A 626 22.69 11.90 29.61
CA SER A 626 22.59 12.17 31.04
C SER A 626 21.13 12.25 31.51
N ILE A 627 20.59 13.44 31.73
CA ILE A 627 19.19 13.63 32.15
C ILE A 627 18.22 13.02 31.14
N GLY A 628 18.58 13.00 29.86
CA GLY A 628 17.85 12.31 28.79
C GLY A 628 17.54 10.84 29.09
N GLU A 629 18.41 10.14 29.84
CA GLU A 629 18.20 8.74 30.15
C GLU A 629 17.03 8.51 31.11
N TYR A 630 16.72 9.49 31.98
CA TYR A 630 15.54 9.41 32.85
C TYR A 630 14.25 9.50 32.02
N ILE A 631 14.26 10.25 30.91
CA ILE A 631 13.11 10.35 30.00
C ILE A 631 12.94 9.01 29.25
N ALA A 632 14.03 8.45 28.72
CA ALA A 632 14.01 7.13 28.07
C ALA A 632 13.54 6.02 29.03
N ALA A 633 14.00 6.06 30.29
CA ALA A 633 13.57 5.13 31.33
C ALA A 633 12.08 5.30 31.69
N CYS A 634 11.60 6.55 31.77
CA CYS A 634 10.19 6.82 32.01
C CYS A 634 9.31 6.30 30.85
N LEU A 635 9.66 6.62 29.60
CA LEU A 635 8.89 6.20 28.42
C LEU A 635 8.94 4.68 28.19
N SER A 636 10.04 4.02 28.55
CA SER A 636 10.13 2.55 28.55
C SER A 636 9.37 1.91 29.72
N GLY A 637 8.88 2.70 30.68
CA GLY A 637 8.08 2.23 31.80
C GLY A 637 8.86 1.81 33.04
N VAL A 638 10.17 2.08 33.12
CA VAL A 638 10.99 1.81 34.32
C VAL A 638 10.49 2.60 35.52
N PHE A 639 10.10 3.86 35.27
CA PHE A 639 9.47 4.75 36.24
C PHE A 639 8.05 5.11 35.78
N SER A 640 7.15 5.35 36.73
CA SER A 640 5.96 6.17 36.43
C SER A 640 6.37 7.61 36.09
N LEU A 641 5.51 8.37 35.42
CA LEU A 641 5.78 9.78 35.13
C LEU A 641 5.97 10.58 36.43
N GLU A 642 5.07 10.36 37.38
CA GLU A 642 5.06 11.00 38.69
C GLU A 642 6.37 10.75 39.44
N ASP A 643 6.84 9.49 39.46
CA ASP A 643 8.10 9.12 40.11
C ASP A 643 9.32 9.68 39.37
N ALA A 644 9.34 9.64 38.04
CA ALA A 644 10.43 10.19 37.24
C ALA A 644 10.60 11.69 37.50
N LEU A 645 9.49 12.44 37.53
CA LEU A 645 9.51 13.88 37.84
C LEU A 645 10.00 14.15 39.27
N ALA A 646 9.55 13.38 40.25
CA ALA A 646 10.02 13.48 41.63
C ALA A 646 11.52 13.20 41.75
N LEU A 647 12.02 12.17 41.07
CA LEU A 647 13.45 11.81 41.04
C LEU A 647 14.29 12.88 40.35
N VAL A 648 13.84 13.43 39.23
CA VAL A 648 14.55 14.49 38.51
C VAL A 648 14.58 15.78 39.33
N ALA A 649 13.50 16.13 40.03
CA ALA A 649 13.49 17.26 40.95
C ALA A 649 14.44 17.03 42.14
N ALA A 650 14.46 15.83 42.72
CA ALA A 650 15.39 15.47 43.79
C ALA A 650 16.84 15.52 43.32
N ARG A 651 17.13 14.97 42.14
CA ARG A 651 18.45 15.01 41.47
C ARG A 651 18.92 16.46 41.30
N GLY A 652 18.10 17.29 40.65
CA GLY A 652 18.44 18.69 40.41
C GLY A 652 18.71 19.46 41.71
N ARG A 653 17.86 19.28 42.74
CA ARG A 653 18.02 19.92 44.05
C ARG A 653 19.29 19.49 44.77
N LEU A 654 19.58 18.19 44.82
CA LEU A 654 20.79 17.65 45.46
C LEU A 654 22.05 18.18 44.75
N MET A 655 22.06 18.16 43.42
CA MET A 655 23.18 18.68 42.63
C MET A 655 23.38 20.18 42.81
N GLN A 656 22.30 20.96 42.93
CA GLN A 656 22.35 22.41 43.17
C GLN A 656 22.93 22.78 44.54
N GLY A 657 22.86 21.87 45.53
CA GLY A 657 23.40 22.08 46.88
C GLY A 657 24.90 21.80 47.02
N LEU A 658 25.57 21.32 45.97
CA LEU A 658 27.00 21.04 45.97
C LEU A 658 27.82 22.32 45.72
N PRO A 659 29.13 22.31 46.01
CA PRO A 659 30.02 23.39 45.61
C PRO A 659 30.06 23.58 44.09
N ALA A 660 30.23 24.83 43.65
CA ALA A 660 30.39 25.14 42.24
C ALA A 660 31.61 24.43 41.64
N GLY A 661 31.49 24.02 40.38
CA GLY A 661 32.53 23.31 39.65
C GLY A 661 32.50 23.69 38.17
N ALA A 662 33.39 23.09 37.39
CA ALA A 662 33.52 23.42 35.97
C ALA A 662 33.56 22.17 35.09
N MET A 663 33.21 22.38 33.82
CA MET A 663 33.30 21.36 32.78
C MET A 663 33.97 21.95 31.53
N LEU A 664 34.86 21.17 30.92
CA LEU A 664 35.64 21.56 29.74
C LEU A 664 35.50 20.48 28.67
N ALA A 665 34.95 20.85 27.51
CA ALA A 665 34.91 19.98 26.34
C ALA A 665 36.27 20.01 25.63
N ILE A 666 36.84 18.85 25.32
CA ILE A 666 38.19 18.68 24.78
C ILE A 666 38.14 17.76 23.54
N PRO A 667 38.73 18.18 22.40
CA PRO A 667 38.82 17.35 21.21
C PRO A 667 39.95 16.31 21.35
N THR A 668 39.75 15.30 22.20
CA THR A 668 40.69 14.20 22.36
C THR A 668 40.01 12.88 22.74
N PRO A 669 40.57 11.71 22.36
CA PRO A 669 40.09 10.41 22.80
C PRO A 669 40.30 10.13 24.29
N GLU A 670 39.41 9.33 24.87
CA GLU A 670 39.42 8.94 26.29
C GLU A 670 40.77 8.34 26.71
N GLN A 671 41.36 7.47 25.90
CA GLN A 671 42.60 6.74 26.24
C GLN A 671 43.81 7.66 26.36
N LYS A 672 43.82 8.79 25.63
CA LYS A 672 44.87 9.79 25.73
C LYS A 672 44.63 10.66 26.96
N LEU A 673 43.39 11.09 27.15
CA LEU A 673 43.00 11.95 28.26
C LEU A 673 43.19 11.29 29.62
N ALA A 674 42.88 10.00 29.74
CA ALA A 674 43.03 9.23 30.98
C ALA A 674 44.49 9.18 31.49
N LYS A 675 45.48 9.34 30.60
CA LYS A 675 46.91 9.37 30.97
C LYS A 675 47.37 10.74 31.48
N GLU A 676 46.62 11.79 31.15
CA GLU A 676 46.95 13.19 31.46
C GLU A 676 46.06 13.75 32.59
N LEU A 677 44.96 13.07 32.91
CA LEU A 677 44.06 13.39 34.02
C LEU A 677 44.66 13.04 35.38
N GLY A 678 44.71 14.01 36.28
CA GLY A 678 44.98 13.77 37.71
C GLY A 678 43.76 13.20 38.43
N THR A 679 43.88 12.95 39.75
CA THR A 679 42.80 12.36 40.57
C THR A 679 41.63 13.31 40.86
N GLU A 680 41.81 14.61 40.66
CA GLU A 680 40.80 15.64 40.98
C GLU A 680 39.77 15.86 39.85
N LEU A 681 40.07 15.38 38.64
CA LEU A 681 39.24 15.57 37.45
C LEU A 681 38.67 14.21 37.00
N SER A 682 37.45 14.22 36.50
CA SER A 682 36.79 13.03 35.93
C SER A 682 36.45 13.27 34.46
N VAL A 683 36.42 12.20 33.66
CA VAL A 683 35.77 12.24 32.34
C VAL A 683 34.26 12.18 32.60
N ALA A 684 33.56 13.26 32.26
CA ALA A 684 32.12 13.36 32.47
C ALA A 684 31.32 12.74 31.33
N SER A 685 31.75 12.92 30.09
CA SER A 685 31.08 12.35 28.92
C SER A 685 32.02 12.12 27.75
N ILE A 686 31.74 11.09 26.97
CA ILE A 686 32.38 10.79 25.68
C ILE A 686 31.30 10.98 24.62
N ASN A 687 31.30 12.15 23.96
CA ASN A 687 30.25 12.53 23.01
C ASN A 687 30.61 12.16 21.57
N HIS A 688 31.90 11.94 21.31
CA HIS A 688 32.46 11.43 20.06
C HIS A 688 33.76 10.68 20.40
N PRO A 689 34.21 9.69 19.61
CA PRO A 689 35.47 8.97 19.88
C PRO A 689 36.70 9.89 20.06
N ASP A 690 36.70 11.03 19.38
CA ASP A 690 37.71 12.09 19.50
C ASP A 690 37.28 13.32 20.31
N GLN A 691 36.21 13.24 21.12
CA GLN A 691 35.73 14.36 21.92
C GLN A 691 35.20 13.91 23.29
N CYS A 692 35.93 14.28 24.33
CA CYS A 692 35.56 14.07 25.71
C CYS A 692 35.18 15.38 26.40
N VAL A 693 34.46 15.28 27.51
CA VAL A 693 34.22 16.39 28.44
C VAL A 693 34.81 16.00 29.78
N ILE A 694 35.65 16.84 30.35
CA ILE A 694 36.17 16.67 31.71
C ILE A 694 35.40 17.54 32.69
N SER A 695 35.36 17.11 33.94
CA SER A 695 34.65 17.79 35.00
C SER A 695 35.35 17.66 36.35
N GLY A 696 35.33 18.74 37.13
CA GLY A 696 35.84 18.75 38.50
C GLY A 696 35.89 20.17 39.09
N PRO A 697 36.67 20.38 40.17
CA PRO A 697 36.83 21.68 40.81
C PRO A 697 37.29 22.76 39.83
N LEU A 698 36.84 24.00 40.03
CA LEU A 698 37.14 25.12 39.15
C LEU A 698 38.65 25.31 38.94
N GLU A 699 39.43 25.30 40.02
CA GLU A 699 40.89 25.49 40.01
C GLU A 699 41.62 24.37 39.26
N ALA A 700 41.14 23.12 39.39
CA ALA A 700 41.70 21.96 38.70
C ALA A 700 41.46 22.06 37.18
N ILE A 701 40.25 22.48 36.76
CA ILE A 701 39.95 22.72 35.34
C ILE A 701 40.80 23.87 34.78
N GLU A 702 40.96 24.97 35.51
CA GLU A 702 41.81 26.09 35.06
C GLU A 702 43.28 25.70 34.94
N THR A 703 43.77 24.86 35.85
CA THR A 703 45.13 24.33 35.79
C THR A 703 45.32 23.43 34.59
N PHE A 704 44.38 22.51 34.36
CA PHE A 704 44.40 21.62 33.21
C PHE A 704 44.32 22.41 31.89
N GLU A 705 43.43 23.40 31.81
CA GLU A 705 43.25 24.28 30.64
C GLU A 705 44.55 25.03 30.27
N LYS A 706 45.33 25.47 31.26
CA LYS A 706 46.66 26.08 31.03
C LYS A 706 47.70 25.11 30.50
N THR A 707 47.64 23.84 30.92
CA THR A 707 48.56 22.79 30.46
C THR A 707 48.17 22.18 29.11
N TRP A 708 46.91 22.32 28.71
CA TRP A 708 46.39 21.74 27.47
C TRP A 708 46.73 22.62 26.26
N THR A 709 47.76 22.23 25.51
CA THR A 709 48.29 23.01 24.39
C THR A 709 47.56 22.79 23.06
N THR A 710 46.64 21.83 22.98
CA THR A 710 45.89 21.53 21.76
C THR A 710 44.71 22.49 21.60
N SER A 711 44.58 23.13 20.44
CA SER A 711 43.49 24.07 20.14
C SER A 711 42.11 23.41 20.17
N GLY A 712 41.10 24.11 20.66
CA GLY A 712 39.69 23.69 20.55
C GLY A 712 39.02 23.23 21.85
N ALA A 713 39.68 23.34 23.00
CA ALA A 713 39.02 23.19 24.29
C ALA A 713 37.99 24.30 24.53
N ARG A 714 36.82 23.97 25.08
CA ARG A 714 35.72 24.94 25.31
C ARG A 714 35.03 24.70 26.66
N ARG A 715 35.00 25.74 27.49
CA ARG A 715 34.21 25.75 28.74
C ARG A 715 32.73 25.57 28.44
N LEU A 716 32.08 24.68 29.19
CA LEU A 716 30.62 24.53 29.13
C LEU A 716 29.96 25.51 30.10
N GLN A 717 28.82 26.07 29.71
CA GLN A 717 28.03 26.96 30.55
C GLN A 717 27.17 26.13 31.50
N VAL A 718 27.79 25.64 32.56
CA VAL A 718 27.16 24.85 33.62
C VAL A 718 27.57 25.39 34.98
N SER A 719 26.74 25.14 35.99
CA SER A 719 26.96 25.64 37.36
C SER A 719 27.83 24.71 38.22
N HIS A 720 27.84 23.41 37.92
CA HIS A 720 28.50 22.38 38.72
C HIS A 720 29.27 21.40 37.84
N ALA A 721 30.13 20.62 38.48
CA ALA A 721 30.95 19.59 37.87
C ALA A 721 30.23 18.23 37.80
N PHE A 722 29.29 18.08 36.87
CA PHE A 722 28.50 16.85 36.70
C PHE A 722 29.35 15.64 36.32
N HIS A 723 28.92 14.43 36.71
CA HIS A 723 29.61 13.18 36.38
C HIS A 723 31.08 13.14 36.86
N SER A 724 31.31 13.66 38.07
CA SER A 724 32.64 13.75 38.69
C SER A 724 32.63 13.36 40.16
N ALA A 725 33.81 13.24 40.76
CA ALA A 725 33.97 12.99 42.19
C ALA A 725 33.23 14.00 43.08
N MET A 726 32.96 15.22 42.56
CA MET A 726 32.18 16.22 43.28
C MET A 726 30.73 15.79 43.54
N MET A 727 30.23 14.75 42.85
CA MET A 727 28.89 14.20 43.07
C MET A 727 28.84 13.19 44.24
N GLU A 728 29.97 12.70 44.73
CA GLU A 728 30.04 11.67 45.79
C GLU A 728 29.24 12.02 47.07
N PRO A 729 29.22 13.28 47.56
CA PRO A 729 28.49 13.62 48.78
C PRO A 729 26.97 13.39 48.71
N ILE A 730 26.38 13.36 47.51
CA ILE A 730 24.93 13.23 47.34
C ILE A 730 24.49 11.82 46.91
N LEU A 731 25.43 10.90 46.64
CA LEU A 731 25.09 9.58 46.09
C LEU A 731 24.20 8.77 47.01
N ALA A 732 24.52 8.70 48.30
CA ALA A 732 23.72 7.94 49.28
C ALA A 732 22.27 8.47 49.37
N SER A 733 22.12 9.80 49.46
CA SER A 733 20.79 10.43 49.50
C SER A 733 20.01 10.25 48.20
N PHE A 734 20.70 10.21 47.06
CA PHE A 734 20.06 9.97 45.77
C PHE A 734 19.66 8.50 45.60
N THR A 735 20.50 7.53 45.98
CA THR A 735 20.14 6.10 46.02
C THR A 735 18.91 5.86 46.90
N GLU A 736 18.85 6.51 48.07
CA GLU A 736 17.68 6.42 48.96
C GLU A 736 16.41 6.98 48.28
N ALA A 737 16.53 8.09 47.54
CA ALA A 737 15.41 8.66 46.80
C ALA A 737 14.91 7.69 45.71
N VAL A 738 15.82 7.05 44.96
CA VAL A 738 15.48 6.05 43.94
C VAL A 738 14.87 4.79 44.57
N GLY A 739 15.37 4.35 45.72
CA GLY A 739 14.84 3.19 46.43
C GLY A 739 13.42 3.36 46.99
N ARG A 740 12.87 4.58 46.98
CA ARG A 740 11.47 4.87 47.37
C ARG A 740 10.50 4.78 46.19
N VAL A 741 11.01 4.62 44.98
CA VAL A 741 10.23 4.51 43.74
C VAL A 741 10.08 3.05 43.33
N SER A 742 8.95 2.72 42.70
CA SER A 742 8.75 1.40 42.09
C SER A 742 9.47 1.33 40.75
N LEU A 743 10.46 0.43 40.64
CA LEU A 743 11.22 0.23 39.41
C LEU A 743 10.72 -0.99 38.65
N HIS A 744 10.48 -0.84 37.35
CA HIS A 744 9.99 -1.93 36.49
C HIS A 744 10.97 -2.26 35.36
N PRO A 745 10.91 -3.49 34.80
CA PRO A 745 11.66 -3.82 33.59
C PRO A 745 11.25 -2.91 32.40
N PRO A 746 12.21 -2.45 31.58
CA PRO A 746 11.90 -1.61 30.43
C PRO A 746 11.15 -2.40 29.34
N LYS A 747 10.09 -1.81 28.80
CA LYS A 747 9.29 -2.35 27.67
C LYS A 747 9.83 -1.93 26.30
N ILE A 748 10.51 -0.78 26.24
CA ILE A 748 11.16 -0.28 25.04
C ILE A 748 12.68 -0.28 25.32
N PRO A 749 13.50 -0.95 24.49
CA PRO A 749 14.94 -0.97 24.67
C PRO A 749 15.55 0.44 24.64
N TYR A 750 16.43 0.73 25.58
CA TYR A 750 17.23 1.96 25.55
C TYR A 750 18.67 1.71 25.99
N LEU A 751 19.56 2.63 25.64
CA LEU A 751 20.98 2.50 25.93
C LEU A 751 21.37 3.18 27.25
N SER A 752 22.13 2.43 28.05
CA SER A 752 22.71 2.88 29.31
C SER A 752 23.86 3.83 29.05
N ASN A 753 23.84 5.01 29.68
CA ASN A 753 24.97 5.94 29.61
C ASN A 753 26.20 5.42 30.37
N VAL A 754 26.02 4.51 31.33
CA VAL A 754 27.13 3.99 32.14
C VAL A 754 27.93 2.95 31.37
N SER A 755 27.25 2.01 30.69
CA SER A 755 27.90 0.93 29.94
C SER A 755 28.17 1.30 28.49
N GLY A 756 27.37 2.19 27.88
CA GLY A 756 27.41 2.45 26.44
C GLY A 756 26.76 1.34 25.60
N ASP A 757 26.06 0.40 26.24
CA ASP A 757 25.32 -0.71 25.59
C ASP A 757 23.86 -0.75 26.09
N TRP A 758 23.07 -1.71 25.61
CA TRP A 758 21.69 -1.91 26.04
C TRP A 758 21.60 -2.04 27.56
N ILE A 759 20.69 -1.28 28.16
CA ILE A 759 20.45 -1.43 29.60
C ILE A 759 19.84 -2.80 29.88
N THR A 760 20.34 -3.47 30.90
CA THR A 760 19.77 -4.73 31.37
C THR A 760 18.62 -4.49 32.35
N VAL A 761 17.71 -5.46 32.48
CA VAL A 761 16.64 -5.41 33.50
C VAL A 761 17.22 -5.21 34.90
N GLY A 762 18.34 -5.90 35.20
CA GLY A 762 19.03 -5.79 36.48
C GLY A 762 19.68 -4.43 36.72
N GLU A 763 20.07 -3.70 35.69
CA GLU A 763 20.55 -2.32 35.82
C GLU A 763 19.39 -1.33 36.00
N ALA A 764 18.36 -1.42 35.16
CA ALA A 764 17.22 -0.51 35.20
C ALA A 764 16.47 -0.56 36.55
N THR A 765 16.37 -1.75 37.14
CA THR A 765 15.64 -2.00 38.40
C THR A 765 16.50 -1.90 39.66
N ASN A 766 17.72 -1.38 39.54
CA ASN A 766 18.69 -1.29 40.62
C ASN A 766 18.93 0.19 41.02
N PRO A 767 18.56 0.63 42.24
CA PRO A 767 18.81 1.99 42.71
C PRO A 767 20.28 2.44 42.66
N GLU A 768 21.23 1.53 42.91
CA GLU A 768 22.67 1.82 42.81
C GLU A 768 23.13 2.07 41.38
N TYR A 769 22.44 1.56 40.34
CA TYR A 769 22.70 1.94 38.95
C TYR A 769 22.51 3.44 38.75
N TRP A 770 21.41 4.01 39.25
CA TRP A 770 21.08 5.43 39.08
C TRP A 770 22.04 6.36 39.83
N ALA A 771 22.60 5.92 40.95
CA ALA A 771 23.71 6.63 41.60
C ALA A 771 25.02 6.53 40.80
N ARG A 772 25.34 5.35 40.23
CA ARG A 772 26.46 5.20 39.29
C ARG A 772 26.28 6.08 38.06
N HIS A 773 25.08 6.19 37.52
CA HIS A 773 24.74 7.07 36.40
C HIS A 773 25.00 8.55 36.72
N LEU A 774 24.70 8.98 37.94
CA LEU A 774 24.94 10.35 38.38
C LEU A 774 26.44 10.71 38.54
N ARG A 775 27.27 9.70 38.86
CA ARG A 775 28.72 9.85 39.10
C ARG A 775 29.59 9.49 37.89
N GLY A 776 29.19 8.52 37.10
CA GLY A 776 29.99 7.85 36.08
C GLY A 776 30.03 8.60 34.75
N THR A 777 30.95 8.20 33.88
CA THR A 777 31.09 8.78 32.55
C THR A 777 29.88 8.46 31.67
N VAL A 778 29.30 9.48 31.01
CA VAL A 778 28.27 9.29 29.98
C VAL A 778 28.92 8.82 28.67
N ARG A 779 28.75 7.54 28.34
CA ARG A 779 29.31 6.88 27.13
C ARG A 779 28.41 7.05 25.90
N PHE A 780 28.06 8.30 25.56
CA PHE A 780 27.12 8.62 24.49
C PHE A 780 27.60 8.15 23.10
N ALA A 781 28.89 8.32 22.79
CA ALA A 781 29.48 7.88 21.52
C ALA A 781 29.31 6.37 21.31
N ASP A 782 29.61 5.57 22.33
CA ASP A 782 29.46 4.12 22.29
C ASP A 782 27.98 3.74 22.05
N GLY A 783 27.06 4.45 22.71
CA GLY A 783 25.63 4.26 22.51
C GLY A 783 25.18 4.60 21.08
N VAL A 784 25.64 5.71 20.50
CA VAL A 784 25.38 6.03 19.09
C VAL A 784 25.92 4.94 18.16
N GLY A 785 27.16 4.47 18.39
CA GLY A 785 27.72 3.37 17.64
C GLY A 785 26.87 2.10 17.72
N ARG A 786 26.32 1.79 18.90
CA ARG A 786 25.43 0.65 19.10
C ARG A 786 24.10 0.81 18.36
N LEU A 787 23.48 1.99 18.38
CA LEU A 787 22.26 2.29 17.62
C LEU A 787 22.47 2.14 16.11
N LEU A 788 23.56 2.69 15.58
CA LEU A 788 23.87 2.65 14.15
C LEU A 788 24.16 1.21 13.67
N LYS A 789 24.87 0.41 14.48
CA LYS A 789 25.13 -1.02 14.19
C LYS A 789 23.88 -1.90 14.36
N GLY A 790 22.93 -1.49 15.20
CA GLY A 790 21.68 -2.19 15.43
C GLY A 790 20.59 -1.94 14.38
N GLY A 791 20.91 -1.26 13.27
CA GLY A 791 19.98 -1.03 12.16
C GLY A 791 19.04 0.17 12.33
N SER A 792 19.22 1.02 13.36
CA SER A 792 18.43 2.25 13.48
C SER A 792 18.84 3.25 12.39
N ASN A 793 17.87 3.66 11.57
CA ASN A 793 18.11 4.49 10.38
C ASN A 793 17.35 5.83 10.40
N LEU A 794 16.32 5.98 11.23
CA LEU A 794 15.65 7.25 11.50
C LEU A 794 15.89 7.66 12.96
N LEU A 795 16.71 8.67 13.18
CA LEU A 795 17.07 9.15 14.51
C LEU A 795 16.42 10.51 14.78
N LEU A 796 15.53 10.58 15.75
CA LEU A 796 14.76 11.77 16.07
C LEU A 796 15.19 12.35 17.41
N GLU A 797 15.79 13.54 17.40
CA GLU A 797 16.12 14.30 18.61
C GLU A 797 14.83 14.93 19.18
N ILE A 798 14.42 14.38 20.32
CA ILE A 798 13.26 14.79 21.10
C ILE A 798 13.75 15.77 22.16
N GLY A 799 13.83 17.04 21.80
CA GLY A 799 14.22 18.09 22.72
C GLY A 799 14.59 19.38 22.03
N PRO A 800 14.92 20.42 22.81
CA PRO A 800 15.34 21.70 22.25
C PRO A 800 16.70 21.59 21.56
N GLY A 801 16.78 22.01 20.29
CA GLY A 801 18.03 22.15 19.55
C GLY A 801 18.42 20.95 18.68
N ASP A 802 19.69 20.94 18.25
CA ASP A 802 20.22 20.01 17.24
C ASP A 802 21.58 19.40 17.64
N THR A 803 21.83 19.30 18.95
CA THR A 803 23.15 18.89 19.45
C THR A 803 23.38 17.41 19.21
N LEU A 804 22.38 16.59 19.53
CA LEU A 804 22.51 15.13 19.38
C LEU A 804 22.56 14.74 17.91
N THR A 805 21.71 15.32 17.05
CA THR A 805 21.77 15.03 15.61
C THR A 805 23.13 15.40 15.00
N LYS A 806 23.76 16.50 15.42
CA LYS A 806 25.13 16.86 15.00
C LYS A 806 26.18 15.87 15.48
N LEU A 807 26.09 15.40 16.72
CA LEU A 807 27.01 14.40 17.25
C LEU A 807 26.86 13.07 16.51
N THR A 808 25.63 12.61 16.29
CA THR A 808 25.36 11.36 15.58
C THR A 808 25.87 11.39 14.14
N ARG A 809 25.62 12.47 13.38
CA ARG A 809 26.11 12.60 12.00
C ARG A 809 27.63 12.60 11.88
N ARG A 810 28.34 12.98 12.94
CA ARG A 810 29.81 13.00 12.98
C ARG A 810 30.40 11.68 13.45
N HIS A 811 29.60 10.77 13.99
CA HIS A 811 30.07 9.50 14.50
C HIS A 811 30.73 8.66 13.40
N PRO A 812 31.84 7.94 13.66
CA PRO A 812 32.55 7.18 12.62
C PRO A 812 31.73 6.08 11.95
N ASP A 813 30.76 5.51 12.66
CA ASP A 813 29.85 4.49 12.12
C ASP A 813 28.70 5.09 11.26
N TRP A 814 28.63 6.42 11.09
CA TRP A 814 27.63 7.06 10.24
C TRP A 814 27.96 6.85 8.75
N THR A 815 27.10 6.13 8.05
CA THR A 815 27.34 5.77 6.63
C THR A 815 26.73 6.77 5.64
N GLY A 816 25.90 7.70 6.13
CA GLY A 816 25.13 8.62 5.29
C GLY A 816 23.81 8.03 4.78
N LYS A 817 23.54 6.74 5.04
CA LYS A 817 22.25 6.10 4.72
C LYS A 817 21.17 6.40 5.76
N GLN A 818 21.57 6.79 6.96
CA GLN A 818 20.65 7.16 8.03
C GLN A 818 20.21 8.62 7.91
N VAL A 819 19.08 8.96 8.52
CA VAL A 819 18.54 10.31 8.61
C VAL A 819 18.41 10.69 10.09
N ALA A 820 18.97 11.84 10.46
CA ALA A 820 18.87 12.40 11.80
C ALA A 820 18.07 13.70 11.74
N ILE A 821 17.04 13.86 12.58
CA ILE A 821 16.07 14.97 12.55
C ILE A 821 15.93 15.54 13.96
N SER A 822 15.84 16.87 14.07
CA SER A 822 15.57 17.54 15.35
C SER A 822 14.12 18.02 15.39
N SER A 823 13.47 17.91 16.55
CA SER A 823 12.06 18.30 16.70
C SER A 823 11.86 19.79 16.95
N LEU A 824 12.81 20.46 17.59
CA LEU A 824 12.75 21.89 17.91
C LEU A 824 14.01 22.65 17.46
N PRO A 825 13.89 23.93 17.08
CA PRO A 825 15.02 24.73 16.67
C PRO A 825 15.94 25.08 17.86
N VAL A 826 17.19 25.42 17.54
CA VAL A 826 18.13 25.96 18.53
C VAL A 826 17.71 27.38 18.94
N ALA A 827 17.54 27.60 20.24
CA ALA A 827 17.19 28.90 20.79
C ALA A 827 18.22 29.98 20.38
N GLY A 828 17.73 31.13 19.90
CA GLY A 828 18.60 32.25 19.52
C GLY A 828 19.24 32.17 18.13
N GLN A 829 19.04 31.10 17.34
CA GLN A 829 19.37 31.09 15.90
C GLN A 829 18.38 31.91 15.04
N ARG A 830 17.87 33.02 15.59
CA ARG A 830 17.25 34.07 14.80
C ARG A 830 18.39 34.84 14.11
N LYS A 831 18.53 34.68 12.79
CA LYS A 831 19.39 35.46 11.85
C LYS A 831 20.81 34.93 11.61
N ARG A 832 20.97 33.88 10.77
CA ARG A 832 22.28 33.66 10.12
C ARG A 832 22.30 33.66 8.59
N HIS A 833 21.17 33.62 7.89
CA HIS A 833 21.18 33.57 6.41
C HIS A 833 19.98 34.25 5.72
N GLY A 834 19.68 35.52 6.00
CA GLY A 834 18.79 36.35 5.15
C GLY A 834 17.29 35.96 5.07
N ASN A 835 16.93 34.70 5.33
CA ASN A 835 15.57 34.21 5.46
C ASN A 835 15.10 34.44 6.91
N SER A 836 13.84 34.85 7.06
CA SER A 836 13.18 34.94 8.37
C SER A 836 13.37 33.64 9.14
N ALA A 837 13.74 33.73 10.42
CA ALA A 837 13.88 32.55 11.27
C ALA A 837 12.55 31.79 11.29
N MET A 838 12.58 30.50 10.94
CA MET A 838 11.39 29.64 11.00
C MET A 838 10.85 29.61 12.44
N SER A 839 9.54 29.74 12.58
CA SER A 839 8.82 29.53 13.85
C SER A 839 8.98 28.07 14.30
N ALA A 840 8.84 27.79 15.60
CA ALA A 840 8.96 26.45 16.15
C ALA A 840 7.92 25.49 15.53
N ASP A 841 6.71 25.97 15.27
CA ASP A 841 5.67 25.17 14.59
C ASP A 841 6.09 24.80 13.16
N ALA A 842 6.66 25.75 12.41
CA ALA A 842 7.14 25.50 11.05
C ALA A 842 8.28 24.48 11.05
N PHE A 843 9.16 24.59 12.04
CA PHE A 843 10.28 23.69 12.22
C PHE A 843 9.79 22.27 12.56
N LEU A 844 8.79 22.15 13.44
CA LEU A 844 8.19 20.87 13.81
C LEU A 844 7.44 20.23 12.64
N SER A 845 6.63 21.00 11.88
CA SER A 845 6.00 20.51 10.65
C SER A 845 7.03 20.07 9.61
N ASN A 846 8.14 20.80 9.48
CA ASN A 846 9.24 20.40 8.60
C ASN A 846 9.95 19.14 9.11
N ALA A 847 10.14 18.98 10.42
CA ALA A 847 10.70 17.77 11.01
C ALA A 847 9.82 16.54 10.75
N LEU A 848 8.50 16.67 10.92
CA LEU A 848 7.52 15.64 10.57
C LEU A 848 7.54 15.31 9.08
N GLY A 849 7.60 16.33 8.23
CA GLY A 849 7.75 16.15 6.79
C GLY A 849 9.03 15.42 6.42
N GLN A 850 10.19 15.80 6.99
CA GLN A 850 11.48 15.14 6.74
C GLN A 850 11.47 13.69 7.20
N PHE A 851 10.80 13.42 8.32
CA PHE A 851 10.63 12.07 8.84
C PHE A 851 9.81 11.20 7.88
N TRP A 852 8.66 11.68 7.42
CA TRP A 852 7.84 10.99 6.41
C TRP A 852 8.59 10.83 5.09
N GLN A 853 9.29 11.87 4.64
CA GLN A 853 10.07 11.86 3.40
C GLN A 853 11.17 10.79 3.42
N ALA A 854 11.77 10.54 4.58
CA ALA A 854 12.80 9.51 4.74
C ALA A 854 12.25 8.08 4.81
N GLY A 855 10.93 7.88 4.80
CA GLY A 855 10.29 6.57 4.91
C GLY A 855 9.63 6.30 6.27
N GLY A 856 9.60 7.29 7.17
CA GLY A 856 8.88 7.18 8.43
C GLY A 856 7.36 7.07 8.25
N SER A 857 6.71 6.26 9.07
CA SER A 857 5.25 6.11 9.09
C SER A 857 4.61 7.14 10.02
N VAL A 858 3.60 7.84 9.52
CA VAL A 858 2.83 8.85 10.26
C VAL A 858 1.36 8.47 10.19
N ASP A 859 0.68 8.50 11.34
CA ASP A 859 -0.77 8.33 11.43
C ASP A 859 -1.44 9.68 11.15
N TRP A 860 -1.80 9.91 9.89
CA TRP A 860 -2.39 11.16 9.43
C TRP A 860 -3.80 11.38 9.99
N GLU A 861 -4.57 10.32 10.24
CA GLU A 861 -5.88 10.44 10.86
C GLU A 861 -5.76 11.04 12.27
N ARG A 862 -4.80 10.55 13.07
CA ARG A 862 -4.52 11.13 14.39
C ARG A 862 -3.96 12.55 14.32
N PHE A 863 -3.16 12.87 13.30
CA PHE A 863 -2.65 14.24 13.12
C PHE A 863 -3.79 15.26 12.95
N TYR A 864 -4.84 14.90 12.20
CA TYR A 864 -6.01 15.75 11.94
C TYR A 864 -7.19 15.53 12.90
N ILE A 865 -7.08 14.68 13.94
CA ILE A 865 -8.22 14.30 14.80
C ILE A 865 -8.97 15.48 15.46
N ASN A 866 -8.27 16.60 15.68
CA ASN A 866 -8.82 17.81 16.28
C ASN A 866 -9.26 18.87 15.24
N GLU A 867 -9.21 18.53 13.94
CA GLU A 867 -9.61 19.40 12.84
C GLU A 867 -10.73 18.73 12.02
N ARG A 868 -11.76 19.50 11.66
CA ARG A 868 -12.70 19.05 10.63
C ARG A 868 -12.16 19.48 9.27
N ARG A 869 -11.49 18.56 8.59
CA ARG A 869 -10.97 18.74 7.23
C ARG A 869 -11.94 18.20 6.19
N LEU A 870 -11.77 18.69 4.97
CA LEU A 870 -12.59 18.34 3.82
C LEU A 870 -11.71 17.76 2.72
N ARG A 871 -12.21 16.78 1.96
CA ARG A 871 -11.50 16.29 0.77
C ARG A 871 -11.59 17.30 -0.37
N ALA A 872 -10.48 17.52 -1.05
CA ALA A 872 -10.40 18.44 -2.19
C ALA A 872 -10.07 17.66 -3.47
N PRO A 873 -10.74 17.93 -4.60
CA PRO A 873 -10.29 17.39 -5.89
C PRO A 873 -8.93 17.98 -6.24
N LEU A 874 -7.93 17.10 -6.42
CA LEU A 874 -6.54 17.45 -6.74
C LEU A 874 -6.08 16.74 -8.01
N PRO A 875 -5.04 17.28 -8.70
CA PRO A 875 -4.42 16.59 -9.82
C PRO A 875 -4.03 15.14 -9.49
N THR A 876 -4.14 14.28 -10.49
CA THR A 876 -3.87 12.85 -10.38
C THR A 876 -2.44 12.49 -10.76
N TYR A 877 -2.07 11.23 -10.51
CA TYR A 877 -0.76 10.67 -10.79
C TYR A 877 -0.30 10.92 -12.24
N PRO A 878 0.94 11.40 -12.45
CA PRO A 878 1.50 11.61 -13.78
C PRO A 878 2.09 10.33 -14.37
N PHE A 879 1.23 9.45 -14.89
CA PHE A 879 1.65 8.20 -15.55
C PHE A 879 2.71 8.40 -16.64
N GLU A 880 3.79 7.64 -16.58
CA GLU A 880 4.92 7.68 -17.51
C GLU A 880 4.73 6.65 -18.63
N ARG A 881 3.71 6.92 -19.46
CA ARG A 881 3.23 5.98 -20.47
C ARG A 881 4.29 5.62 -21.51
N ARG A 882 4.39 4.33 -21.81
CA ARG A 882 5.19 3.78 -22.91
C ARG A 882 4.29 3.08 -23.92
N ARG A 883 4.77 2.93 -25.15
CA ARG A 883 4.03 2.22 -26.19
C ARG A 883 3.91 0.73 -25.83
N CYS A 884 2.67 0.27 -25.71
CA CYS A 884 2.29 -1.11 -25.46
C CYS A 884 1.32 -1.54 -26.58
N TRP A 885 1.86 -2.01 -27.71
CA TRP A 885 1.07 -2.31 -28.90
C TRP A 885 1.70 -3.38 -29.79
N ILE A 886 0.87 -4.24 -30.35
CA ILE A 886 1.21 -5.24 -31.37
C ILE A 886 0.57 -4.79 -32.68
N ASP A 887 1.40 -4.60 -33.70
CA ASP A 887 0.93 -4.18 -35.02
C ASP A 887 0.16 -5.31 -35.73
N PRO A 888 -0.85 -4.99 -36.55
CA PRO A 888 -1.61 -6.00 -37.28
C PRO A 888 -0.73 -6.73 -38.32
N PRO A 889 -1.08 -7.97 -38.72
CA PRO A 889 -0.19 -8.84 -39.53
C PRO A 889 0.27 -8.29 -40.89
N ASN A 890 -0.48 -7.34 -41.49
CA ASN A 890 -0.21 -6.80 -42.83
C ASN A 890 0.43 -5.40 -42.82
N SER A 891 0.93 -4.91 -41.68
CA SER A 891 1.46 -3.54 -41.53
C SER A 891 2.89 -3.32 -42.04
N GLN A 892 3.59 -4.32 -42.58
CA GLN A 892 4.89 -4.09 -43.22
C GLN A 892 4.70 -3.45 -44.60
N PRO A 893 5.30 -2.28 -44.90
CA PRO A 893 5.23 -1.69 -46.23
C PRO A 893 5.90 -2.64 -47.23
N LYS A 894 5.11 -3.19 -48.16
CA LYS A 894 5.61 -4.01 -49.27
C LYS A 894 6.63 -3.20 -50.06
N ARG A 895 7.92 -3.53 -49.93
CA ARG A 895 8.95 -3.08 -50.85
C ARG A 895 8.66 -3.72 -52.21
N VAL A 896 8.13 -2.94 -53.14
CA VAL A 896 7.84 -3.40 -54.50
C VAL A 896 9.17 -3.69 -55.20
N THR A 897 9.53 -4.97 -55.30
CA THR A 897 10.42 -5.45 -56.36
C THR A 897 9.58 -6.27 -57.32
N SER A 898 9.35 -5.68 -58.48
CA SER A 898 8.77 -6.31 -59.66
C SER A 898 9.62 -7.50 -60.09
N GLU A 899 9.06 -8.71 -60.11
CA GLU A 899 9.43 -9.74 -61.09
C GLU A 899 8.38 -10.86 -61.20
N THR A 900 7.85 -10.95 -62.42
CA THR A 900 7.28 -12.05 -63.22
C THR A 900 6.83 -13.36 -62.55
N ILE A 901 5.55 -13.66 -62.75
CA ILE A 901 4.88 -14.94 -62.45
C ILE A 901 5.36 -16.03 -63.42
N THR A 902 5.84 -17.16 -62.89
CA THR A 902 5.85 -18.45 -63.59
C THR A 902 5.30 -19.54 -62.66
N MET A 903 4.29 -20.25 -63.12
CA MET A 903 3.70 -21.42 -62.47
C MET A 903 4.61 -22.64 -62.65
N GLU A 904 4.99 -23.32 -61.57
CA GLU A 904 5.36 -24.75 -61.60
C GLU A 904 5.26 -25.41 -60.21
N GLU A 905 5.09 -26.73 -60.25
CA GLU A 905 4.50 -27.64 -59.25
C GLU A 905 5.37 -27.99 -58.01
N GLU A 906 4.66 -28.51 -57.00
CA GLU A 906 5.09 -28.94 -55.66
C GLU A 906 6.36 -29.81 -55.57
N ARG A 907 7.19 -29.51 -54.55
CA ARG A 907 7.96 -30.47 -53.73
C ARG A 907 8.30 -29.87 -52.35
N PRO A 908 8.29 -30.65 -51.25
CA PRO A 908 8.60 -30.13 -49.93
C PRO A 908 10.12 -30.13 -49.69
N GLU A 909 10.74 -28.95 -49.67
CA GLU A 909 12.11 -28.78 -49.19
C GLU A 909 12.13 -28.17 -47.79
N THR A 910 13.02 -28.75 -46.98
CA THR A 910 13.41 -28.41 -45.62
C THR A 910 13.65 -26.92 -45.42
N ILE A 911 12.85 -26.29 -44.56
CA ILE A 911 13.05 -24.88 -44.15
C ILE A 911 14.20 -24.81 -43.15
N SER A 912 15.28 -24.18 -43.58
CA SER A 912 16.36 -23.67 -42.73
C SER A 912 15.83 -22.59 -41.78
N VAL A 913 16.18 -22.73 -40.51
CA VAL A 913 15.93 -21.74 -39.46
C VAL A 913 16.85 -20.54 -39.68
N SER A 914 16.40 -19.50 -40.37
CA SER A 914 16.98 -18.16 -40.25
C SER A 914 16.04 -17.09 -40.80
N GLU A 915 15.34 -16.41 -39.88
CA GLU A 915 15.21 -14.95 -39.81
C GLU A 915 14.20 -14.65 -38.68
N ARG A 916 14.73 -14.41 -37.47
CA ARG A 916 13.95 -13.80 -36.38
C ARG A 916 13.85 -12.32 -36.73
N THR A 917 12.64 -11.82 -36.95
CA THR A 917 12.36 -10.39 -36.84
C THR A 917 12.71 -9.95 -35.42
N GLU A 918 13.73 -9.09 -35.29
CA GLU A 918 14.08 -8.46 -34.01
C GLU A 918 12.87 -7.66 -33.50
N SER A 919 12.25 -8.11 -32.41
CA SER A 919 11.27 -7.31 -31.67
C SER A 919 11.99 -6.13 -31.02
N ALA A 920 11.42 -4.93 -31.11
CA ALA A 920 11.91 -3.77 -30.37
C ALA A 920 11.97 -4.08 -28.87
N HIS A 921 13.16 -4.04 -28.27
CA HIS A 921 13.35 -4.25 -26.84
C HIS A 921 13.17 -2.93 -26.08
N HIS A 922 12.47 -2.98 -24.94
CA HIS A 922 12.26 -1.85 -24.04
C HIS A 922 13.46 -1.64 -23.11
N PRO A 923 13.82 -0.41 -22.72
CA PRO A 923 14.93 -0.17 -21.80
C PRO A 923 14.62 -0.67 -20.38
N ARG A 924 15.66 -1.13 -19.68
CA ARG A 924 15.63 -1.56 -18.26
C ARG A 924 14.87 -0.53 -17.40
N PRO A 925 13.89 -0.95 -16.56
CA PRO A 925 13.28 -0.06 -15.58
C PRO A 925 14.31 0.43 -14.54
N LEU A 926 13.98 1.53 -13.86
CA LEU A 926 14.78 2.04 -12.75
C LEU A 926 14.57 1.14 -11.54
N LEU A 927 15.46 0.18 -11.34
CA LEU A 927 15.47 -0.72 -10.20
C LEU A 927 16.41 -0.20 -9.10
N ALA A 928 16.16 -0.59 -7.86
CA ALA A 928 17.05 -0.30 -6.73
C ALA A 928 18.41 -1.01 -6.90
N SER A 929 18.43 -2.15 -7.58
CA SER A 929 19.64 -2.90 -7.91
C SER A 929 20.46 -2.22 -9.02
N PRO A 930 21.80 -2.10 -8.88
CA PRO A 930 22.65 -1.58 -9.94
C PRO A 930 22.73 -2.56 -11.11
N TYR A 931 22.82 -2.06 -12.33
CA TYR A 931 23.00 -2.91 -13.50
C TYR A 931 24.37 -3.62 -13.44
N LEU A 932 24.34 -4.95 -13.44
CA LEU A 932 25.52 -5.81 -13.52
C LEU A 932 25.40 -6.75 -14.72
N ALA A 933 26.38 -6.70 -15.62
CA ALA A 933 26.40 -7.55 -16.82
C ALA A 933 26.66 -9.02 -16.48
N ALA A 934 26.23 -9.92 -17.37
CA ALA A 934 26.53 -11.35 -17.28
C ALA A 934 28.04 -11.60 -17.12
N ARG A 935 28.39 -12.45 -16.15
CA ARG A 935 29.76 -12.76 -15.75
C ARG A 935 30.26 -14.04 -16.40
N ASN A 936 29.35 -14.96 -16.74
CA ASN A 936 29.66 -16.23 -17.39
C ASN A 936 28.68 -16.53 -18.54
N ARG A 937 28.96 -17.62 -19.28
CA ARG A 937 28.18 -18.00 -20.47
C ARG A 937 26.74 -18.38 -20.14
N LEU A 938 26.49 -19.06 -19.01
CA LEU A 938 25.15 -19.46 -18.61
C LEU A 938 24.30 -18.25 -18.24
N GLU A 939 24.86 -17.32 -17.46
CA GLU A 939 24.22 -16.04 -17.16
C GLU A 939 23.91 -15.27 -18.45
N GLN A 940 24.79 -15.31 -19.45
CA GLN A 940 24.55 -14.64 -20.73
C GLN A 940 23.38 -15.28 -21.51
N GLU A 941 23.31 -16.61 -21.55
CA GLU A 941 22.19 -17.34 -22.16
C GLU A 941 20.86 -17.08 -21.43
N LEU A 942 20.88 -17.02 -20.09
CA LEU A 942 19.71 -16.67 -19.26
C LEU A 942 19.27 -15.21 -19.47
N VAL A 943 20.22 -14.26 -19.50
CA VAL A 943 19.96 -12.85 -19.84
C VAL A 943 19.27 -12.76 -21.19
N GLU A 944 19.79 -13.39 -22.24
CA GLU A 944 19.18 -13.33 -23.57
C GLU A 944 17.75 -13.91 -23.58
N LEU A 945 17.50 -14.99 -22.83
CA LEU A 945 16.20 -15.61 -22.73
C LEU A 945 15.19 -14.73 -21.97
N TRP A 946 15.60 -14.15 -20.83
CA TRP A 946 14.78 -13.20 -20.07
C TRP A 946 14.50 -11.93 -20.87
N GLN A 947 15.50 -11.38 -21.56
CA GLN A 947 15.35 -10.19 -22.41
C GLN A 947 14.35 -10.46 -23.55
N SER A 948 14.40 -11.65 -24.14
CA SER A 948 13.45 -12.06 -25.17
C SER A 948 12.05 -12.33 -24.62
N PHE A 949 11.93 -12.82 -23.39
CA PHE A 949 10.65 -13.20 -22.78
C PHE A 949 9.90 -11.98 -22.22
N LEU A 950 10.60 -11.15 -21.44
CA LEU A 950 10.07 -9.94 -20.80
C LEU A 950 10.03 -8.74 -21.76
N GLY A 951 10.82 -8.79 -22.84
CA GLY A 951 10.95 -7.69 -23.80
C GLY A 951 11.81 -6.54 -23.31
N ILE A 952 12.65 -6.73 -22.29
CA ILE A 952 13.49 -5.68 -21.67
C ILE A 952 14.96 -5.88 -22.07
N LYS A 953 15.72 -4.82 -22.40
CA LYS A 953 17.16 -4.85 -22.68
C LYS A 953 17.85 -3.52 -22.28
N PRO A 954 18.98 -3.53 -21.55
CA PRO A 954 19.63 -4.70 -20.99
C PRO A 954 18.90 -5.21 -19.73
N ILE A 955 19.19 -6.43 -19.29
CA ILE A 955 18.78 -7.00 -18.00
C ILE A 955 20.08 -7.35 -17.28
N GLY A 956 20.21 -6.90 -16.04
CA GLY A 956 21.33 -7.20 -15.16
C GLY A 956 21.15 -8.55 -14.46
N VAL A 957 22.25 -9.16 -14.03
CA VAL A 957 22.20 -10.49 -13.39
C VAL A 957 21.51 -10.50 -12.03
N ASP A 958 21.48 -9.36 -11.34
CA ASP A 958 20.84 -9.17 -10.04
C ASP A 958 19.48 -8.44 -10.15
N ASP A 959 18.95 -8.31 -11.37
CA ASP A 959 17.60 -7.80 -11.57
C ASP A 959 16.59 -8.86 -11.12
N ASP A 960 15.68 -8.47 -10.23
CA ASP A 960 14.61 -9.34 -9.75
C ASP A 960 13.52 -9.49 -10.83
N PHE A 961 13.11 -10.73 -11.09
CA PHE A 961 12.12 -11.09 -12.10
C PHE A 961 10.77 -10.38 -11.88
N PHE A 962 10.34 -10.24 -10.63
CA PHE A 962 9.06 -9.63 -10.27
C PHE A 962 9.14 -8.10 -10.30
N GLU A 963 10.28 -7.52 -9.94
CA GLU A 963 10.53 -6.07 -10.13
C GLU A 963 10.58 -5.67 -11.61
N LEU A 964 11.01 -6.58 -12.49
CA LEU A 964 10.91 -6.44 -13.95
C LEU A 964 9.46 -6.59 -14.47
N GLY A 965 8.49 -6.80 -13.58
CA GLY A 965 7.06 -6.89 -13.87
C GLY A 965 6.55 -8.32 -14.04
N GLY A 966 7.39 -9.33 -13.80
CA GLY A 966 7.00 -10.74 -13.83
C GLY A 966 5.99 -11.10 -12.74
N ASP A 967 5.24 -12.16 -12.98
CA ASP A 967 4.21 -12.72 -12.09
C ASP A 967 4.23 -14.26 -12.13
N SER A 968 3.37 -14.91 -11.33
CA SER A 968 3.34 -16.38 -11.25
C SER A 968 3.06 -17.05 -12.61
N MET A 969 2.23 -16.43 -13.45
CA MET A 969 1.88 -16.99 -14.76
C MET A 969 3.04 -16.89 -15.75
N THR A 970 3.72 -15.75 -15.79
CA THR A 970 4.90 -15.51 -16.63
C THR A 970 6.11 -16.28 -16.13
N ALA A 971 6.25 -16.53 -14.82
CA ALA A 971 7.26 -17.40 -14.24
C ALA A 971 7.13 -18.86 -14.73
N VAL A 972 5.91 -19.43 -14.71
CA VAL A 972 5.62 -20.78 -15.23
C VAL A 972 6.05 -20.90 -16.69
N GLN A 973 5.74 -19.89 -17.49
CA GLN A 973 6.06 -19.88 -18.92
C GLN A 973 7.54 -19.68 -19.21
N LEU A 974 8.20 -18.82 -18.43
CA LEU A 974 9.63 -18.63 -18.51
C LEU A 974 10.35 -19.95 -18.18
N ILE A 975 9.89 -20.68 -17.16
CA ILE A 975 10.42 -22.00 -16.80
C ILE A 975 10.19 -23.04 -17.90
N ALA A 976 9.01 -23.06 -18.52
CA ALA A 976 8.78 -23.92 -19.68
C ALA A 976 9.75 -23.60 -20.84
N ARG A 977 10.02 -22.32 -21.11
CA ARG A 977 11.01 -21.90 -22.12
C ARG A 977 12.44 -22.22 -21.72
N LEU A 978 12.79 -22.07 -20.44
CA LEU A 978 14.10 -22.45 -19.90
C LEU A 978 14.33 -23.96 -20.04
N ARG A 979 13.31 -24.77 -19.78
CA ARG A 979 13.35 -26.22 -20.01
C ARG A 979 13.63 -26.54 -21.48
N ASP A 980 12.91 -25.90 -22.40
CA ASP A 980 13.09 -26.12 -23.84
C ASP A 980 14.47 -25.63 -24.35
N ALA A 981 14.96 -24.51 -23.85
CA ALA A 981 16.22 -23.91 -24.31
C ALA A 981 17.47 -24.55 -23.70
N LEU A 982 17.43 -24.95 -22.42
CA LEU A 982 18.58 -25.47 -21.67
C LEU A 982 18.54 -26.99 -21.49
N GLY A 983 17.43 -27.66 -21.82
CA GLY A 983 17.26 -29.10 -21.64
C GLY A 983 17.28 -29.56 -20.18
N LYS A 984 17.04 -28.64 -19.23
CA LYS A 984 17.09 -28.88 -17.78
C LYS A 984 15.70 -28.71 -17.18
N ASP A 985 15.29 -29.65 -16.34
CA ASP A 985 13.99 -29.60 -15.69
C ASP A 985 14.06 -28.73 -14.42
N LEU A 986 13.39 -27.57 -14.47
CA LEU A 986 13.29 -26.62 -13.35
C LEU A 986 11.87 -26.70 -12.77
N PRO A 987 11.71 -26.91 -11.45
CA PRO A 987 10.41 -26.77 -10.78
C PRO A 987 9.84 -25.37 -10.98
N VAL A 988 8.52 -25.23 -11.13
CA VAL A 988 7.83 -23.94 -11.38
C VAL A 988 8.13 -22.88 -10.31
N GLY A 989 8.38 -23.29 -9.06
CA GLY A 989 8.79 -22.38 -7.98
C GLY A 989 10.23 -21.87 -8.07
N SER A 990 11.04 -22.33 -9.05
CA SER A 990 12.47 -21.98 -9.09
C SER A 990 12.72 -20.47 -9.19
N LEU A 991 11.85 -19.73 -9.91
CA LEU A 991 11.96 -18.27 -10.03
C LEU A 991 11.51 -17.52 -8.77
N LEU A 992 10.77 -18.15 -7.85
CA LEU A 992 10.44 -17.56 -6.55
C LEU A 992 11.62 -17.66 -5.58
N ASP A 993 12.34 -18.79 -5.62
CA ASP A 993 13.52 -19.02 -4.76
C ASP A 993 14.79 -18.32 -5.29
N THR A 994 14.90 -18.21 -6.62
CA THR A 994 16.04 -17.59 -7.30
C THR A 994 15.49 -16.56 -8.29
N PRO A 995 15.01 -15.41 -7.80
CA PRO A 995 14.33 -14.43 -8.61
C PRO A 995 15.28 -13.59 -9.47
N THR A 996 16.60 -13.84 -9.40
CA THR A 996 17.60 -13.16 -10.22
C THR A 996 18.31 -14.16 -11.13
N ILE A 997 18.89 -13.67 -12.23
CA ILE A 997 19.67 -14.51 -13.15
C ILE A 997 20.92 -15.07 -12.45
N ALA A 998 21.56 -14.30 -11.56
CA ALA A 998 22.71 -14.74 -10.78
C ALA A 998 22.38 -15.96 -9.92
N THR A 999 21.29 -15.88 -9.15
CA THR A 999 20.85 -16.97 -8.27
C THR A 999 20.33 -18.17 -9.07
N LEU A 1000 19.66 -17.92 -10.21
CA LEU A 1000 19.20 -18.97 -11.12
C LEU A 1000 20.36 -19.69 -11.82
N ALA A 1001 21.40 -18.96 -12.23
CA ALA A 1001 22.62 -19.52 -12.82
C ALA A 1001 23.37 -20.39 -11.81
N GLU A 1002 23.52 -19.93 -10.56
CA GLU A 1002 24.13 -20.69 -9.48
C GLU A 1002 23.40 -22.02 -9.24
N LYS A 1003 22.06 -21.98 -9.21
CA LYS A 1003 21.18 -23.17 -9.08
C LYS A 1003 21.29 -24.12 -10.29
N LEU A 1004 21.55 -23.59 -11.48
CA LEU A 1004 21.71 -24.37 -12.72
C LEU A 1004 23.13 -24.95 -12.90
N GLU A 1005 24.16 -24.30 -12.34
CA GLU A 1005 25.56 -24.77 -12.33
C GLU A 1005 25.79 -25.87 -11.28
N THR A 1006 25.13 -25.78 -10.12
CA THR A 1006 25.19 -26.81 -9.08
C THR A 1006 24.51 -28.13 -9.47
N LYS A 1007 23.64 -28.15 -10.50
CA LYS A 1007 23.03 -29.36 -11.08
C LYS A 1007 23.85 -29.99 -12.23
N GLY A 1008 25.18 -30.01 -12.11
CA GLY A 1008 26.05 -30.91 -12.87
C GLY A 1008 26.30 -32.21 -12.12
N ALA A 1009 25.56 -33.28 -12.48
CA ALA A 1009 25.71 -34.66 -12.02
C ALA A 1009 25.55 -34.92 -10.50
N ILE A 1010 24.33 -35.29 -10.07
CA ILE A 1010 24.14 -36.13 -8.88
C ILE A 1010 23.13 -37.25 -9.21
N ASP A 1011 23.57 -38.47 -8.93
CA ASP A 1011 22.89 -39.76 -9.04
C ASP A 1011 21.76 -39.85 -8.00
N HIS A 1012 20.49 -39.82 -8.43
CA HIS A 1012 19.32 -39.97 -7.55
C HIS A 1012 19.05 -41.45 -7.22
N ALA A 1013 20.03 -42.12 -6.59
CA ALA A 1013 19.85 -43.46 -6.05
C ALA A 1013 20.25 -43.47 -4.56
N SER A 1014 19.29 -43.24 -3.65
CA SER A 1014 19.22 -43.88 -2.31
C SER A 1014 18.21 -43.30 -1.32
N ILE A 1015 17.58 -42.14 -1.54
CA ILE A 1015 16.60 -41.59 -0.57
C ILE A 1015 15.20 -42.16 -0.84
N PRO A 1016 14.52 -42.78 0.15
CA PRO A 1016 13.13 -43.22 0.00
C PRO A 1016 12.20 -42.04 -0.32
N SER A 1017 11.21 -42.21 -1.21
CA SER A 1017 10.29 -41.14 -1.68
C SER A 1017 9.53 -40.40 -0.56
N LEU A 1018 9.39 -41.05 0.60
CA LEU A 1018 8.72 -40.51 1.79
C LEU A 1018 9.57 -39.47 2.55
N LEU A 1019 10.89 -39.50 2.38
CA LEU A 1019 11.84 -38.63 3.07
C LEU A 1019 12.26 -37.49 2.14
N VAL A 1020 11.96 -36.26 2.53
CA VAL A 1020 12.31 -35.05 1.78
C VAL A 1020 13.47 -34.35 2.49
N GLU A 1021 14.57 -34.12 1.77
CA GLU A 1021 15.71 -33.34 2.27
C GLU A 1021 15.31 -31.85 2.29
N MET A 1022 15.04 -31.33 3.49
CA MET A 1022 14.70 -29.92 3.69
C MET A 1022 15.97 -29.06 3.77
N GLN A 1023 17.03 -29.62 4.35
CA GLN A 1023 18.34 -29.01 4.48
C GLN A 1023 19.41 -30.08 4.46
N LYS A 1024 20.37 -29.96 3.53
CA LYS A 1024 21.44 -30.96 3.34
C LYS A 1024 22.35 -31.08 4.56
N GLY A 1025 22.75 -29.94 5.13
CA GLY A 1025 23.67 -29.89 6.27
C GLY A 1025 25.01 -30.58 6.06
N ASN A 1026 25.72 -30.81 7.17
CA ASN A 1026 26.95 -31.56 7.24
C ASN A 1026 26.66 -33.02 7.65
N ASP A 1027 26.99 -33.97 6.77
CA ASP A 1027 26.77 -35.42 7.00
C ASP A 1027 27.45 -35.99 8.26
N ALA A 1028 28.40 -35.25 8.87
CA ALA A 1028 29.02 -35.63 10.14
C ALA A 1028 28.12 -35.36 11.38
N ILE A 1029 27.04 -34.58 11.22
CA ILE A 1029 26.09 -34.25 12.28
C ILE A 1029 24.86 -35.16 12.15
N PRO A 1030 24.38 -35.81 13.23
CA PRO A 1030 23.17 -36.63 13.15
C PRO A 1030 21.95 -35.80 12.69
N PRO A 1031 21.21 -36.27 11.67
CA PRO A 1031 20.07 -35.54 11.12
C PRO A 1031 18.95 -35.33 12.13
N PHE A 1032 18.19 -34.25 11.92
CA PHE A 1032 16.92 -34.01 12.59
C PHE A 1032 15.75 -34.39 11.67
N PHE A 1033 14.83 -35.23 12.16
CA PHE A 1033 13.69 -35.71 11.39
C PHE A 1033 12.39 -35.04 11.83
N LEU A 1034 11.72 -34.34 10.91
CA LEU A 1034 10.47 -33.61 11.14
C LEU A 1034 9.28 -34.33 10.52
N ILE A 1035 8.24 -34.62 11.31
CA ILE A 1035 7.06 -35.37 10.84
C ILE A 1035 5.95 -34.38 10.47
N HIS A 1036 5.28 -34.59 9.33
CA HIS A 1036 4.21 -33.70 8.85
C HIS A 1036 3.09 -33.41 9.90
N PRO A 1037 2.49 -32.21 9.89
CA PRO A 1037 1.27 -31.90 10.65
C PRO A 1037 0.03 -32.59 10.06
N VAL A 1038 -1.14 -32.40 10.66
CA VAL A 1038 -2.38 -33.13 10.31
C VAL A 1038 -2.76 -33.03 8.82
N GLY A 1039 -2.50 -31.89 8.17
CA GLY A 1039 -2.75 -31.66 6.75
C GLY A 1039 -1.74 -32.31 5.78
N GLY A 1040 -0.69 -32.95 6.28
CA GLY A 1040 0.24 -33.76 5.48
C GLY A 1040 1.36 -33.02 4.76
N HIS A 1041 1.27 -31.69 4.62
CA HIS A 1041 2.29 -30.86 3.96
C HIS A 1041 3.47 -30.50 4.87
N ILE A 1042 4.69 -30.56 4.34
CA ILE A 1042 5.95 -30.40 5.12
C ILE A 1042 6.57 -29.01 5.07
N TYR A 1043 6.15 -28.15 4.14
CA TYR A 1043 6.72 -26.81 3.96
C TYR A 1043 6.38 -25.84 5.11
N PHE A 1044 5.40 -26.19 5.95
CA PHE A 1044 5.18 -25.54 7.24
C PHE A 1044 6.46 -25.44 8.08
N TYR A 1045 7.43 -26.35 7.89
CA TYR A 1045 8.72 -26.30 8.59
C TYR A 1045 9.80 -25.40 7.97
N ARG A 1046 9.56 -24.77 6.81
CA ARG A 1046 10.60 -24.06 6.05
C ARG A 1046 11.32 -23.01 6.89
N ASP A 1047 10.57 -22.12 7.53
CA ASP A 1047 11.14 -21.01 8.28
C ASP A 1047 11.83 -21.52 9.57
N LEU A 1048 11.32 -22.61 10.16
CA LEU A 1048 11.99 -23.30 11.26
C LEU A 1048 13.34 -23.88 10.83
N VAL A 1049 13.39 -24.55 9.68
CA VAL A 1049 14.61 -25.15 9.13
C VAL A 1049 15.66 -24.08 8.86
N GLN A 1050 15.28 -22.95 8.24
CA GLN A 1050 16.16 -21.80 8.04
C GLN A 1050 16.73 -21.28 9.37
N GLY A 1051 15.89 -21.22 10.41
CA GLY A 1051 16.31 -20.82 11.74
C GLY A 1051 17.27 -21.78 12.43
N LEU A 1052 17.40 -23.06 12.03
CA LEU A 1052 18.23 -24.07 12.72
C LEU A 1052 19.74 -23.98 12.37
N GLY A 1053 20.09 -23.21 11.33
CA GLY A 1053 21.46 -22.99 10.86
C GLY A 1053 21.94 -24.06 9.87
N ASP A 1054 22.71 -23.64 8.86
CA ASP A 1054 22.99 -24.39 7.62
C ASP A 1054 23.73 -25.73 7.81
N ASP A 1055 24.41 -25.92 8.93
CA ASP A 1055 25.24 -27.12 9.18
C ASP A 1055 24.42 -28.36 9.60
N LEU A 1056 23.20 -28.21 10.11
CA LEU A 1056 22.40 -29.34 10.60
C LEU A 1056 21.66 -30.04 9.44
N PRO A 1057 21.86 -31.35 9.19
CA PRO A 1057 21.02 -32.06 8.21
C PRO A 1057 19.58 -32.18 8.73
N VAL A 1058 18.59 -31.76 7.93
CA VAL A 1058 17.17 -31.84 8.29
C VAL A 1058 16.36 -32.54 7.20
N TYR A 1059 15.62 -33.56 7.59
CA TYR A 1059 14.75 -34.34 6.72
C TYR A 1059 13.31 -34.26 7.22
N ALA A 1060 12.37 -33.93 6.33
CA ALA A 1060 10.95 -33.98 6.64
C ALA A 1060 10.29 -35.24 6.07
N ILE A 1061 9.31 -35.77 6.79
CA ILE A 1061 8.53 -36.94 6.38
C ILE A 1061 7.15 -36.43 5.94
N ARG A 1062 6.85 -36.56 4.64
CA ARG A 1062 5.53 -36.21 4.08
C ARG A 1062 4.49 -37.28 4.42
N ALA A 1063 3.21 -36.91 4.39
CA ALA A 1063 2.14 -37.90 4.57
C ALA A 1063 2.13 -38.93 3.43
N ARG A 1064 1.77 -40.18 3.76
CA ARG A 1064 1.42 -41.21 2.77
C ARG A 1064 0.10 -40.82 2.10
N GLY A 1065 0.03 -41.00 0.78
CA GLY A 1065 -1.13 -40.61 0.00
C GLY A 1065 -0.97 -39.26 -0.69
N MET A 1066 0.12 -38.52 -0.50
CA MET A 1066 0.37 -37.27 -1.26
C MET A 1066 0.70 -37.54 -2.74
N GLU A 1067 1.11 -38.76 -3.08
CA GLU A 1067 1.31 -39.23 -4.45
C GLU A 1067 0.23 -40.25 -4.85
N GLU A 1068 -0.19 -40.24 -6.12
CA GLU A 1068 -1.18 -41.19 -6.64
C GLU A 1068 -0.71 -42.65 -6.47
N GLY A 1069 -1.58 -43.49 -5.88
CA GLY A 1069 -1.32 -44.93 -5.70
C GLY A 1069 -0.70 -45.34 -4.36
N GLU A 1070 -0.39 -44.40 -3.46
CA GLU A 1070 0.09 -44.71 -2.11
C GLU A 1070 -1.06 -45.14 -1.17
N THR A 1071 -0.83 -46.16 -0.33
CA THR A 1071 -1.80 -46.58 0.69
C THR A 1071 -1.64 -45.72 1.95
N GLN A 1072 -2.72 -45.08 2.40
CA GLN A 1072 -2.78 -44.29 3.63
C GLN A 1072 -2.89 -45.19 4.86
N HIS A 1073 -2.24 -44.79 5.95
CA HIS A 1073 -2.37 -45.44 7.26
C HIS A 1073 -3.50 -44.79 8.04
N THR A 1074 -4.23 -45.58 8.83
CA THR A 1074 -5.40 -45.11 9.61
C THR A 1074 -5.16 -45.10 11.13
N SER A 1075 -3.94 -45.41 11.58
CA SER A 1075 -3.52 -45.30 12.98
C SER A 1075 -2.12 -44.70 13.11
N VAL A 1076 -1.89 -43.97 14.21
CA VAL A 1076 -0.60 -43.33 14.52
C VAL A 1076 0.51 -44.37 14.68
N GLU A 1077 0.22 -45.54 15.24
CA GLU A 1077 1.19 -46.63 15.43
C GLU A 1077 1.69 -47.21 14.10
N ALA A 1078 0.79 -47.35 13.12
CA ALA A 1078 1.14 -47.84 11.78
C ALA A 1078 1.96 -46.80 11.01
N MET A 1079 1.59 -45.52 11.11
CA MET A 1079 2.38 -44.41 10.54
C MET A 1079 3.79 -44.38 11.11
N ALA A 1080 3.91 -44.42 12.45
CA ALA A 1080 5.20 -44.41 13.12
C ALA A 1080 6.10 -45.60 12.68
N ALA A 1081 5.53 -46.80 12.53
CA ALA A 1081 6.28 -47.97 12.08
C ALA A 1081 6.79 -47.81 10.63
N ASP A 1082 5.98 -47.28 9.71
CA ASP A 1082 6.39 -47.01 8.33
C ASP A 1082 7.45 -45.89 8.27
N TYR A 1083 7.25 -44.82 9.05
CA TYR A 1083 8.15 -43.67 9.06
C TYR A 1083 9.52 -44.04 9.64
N LEU A 1084 9.56 -44.92 10.63
CA LEU A 1084 10.80 -45.49 11.14
C LEU A 1084 11.56 -46.32 10.09
N ASN A 1085 10.87 -46.99 9.16
CA ASN A 1085 11.56 -47.69 8.07
C ASN A 1085 12.26 -46.69 7.12
N ALA A 1086 11.61 -45.58 6.80
CA ALA A 1086 12.21 -44.52 5.97
C ALA A 1086 13.38 -43.81 6.68
N VAL A 1087 13.22 -43.50 7.98
CA VAL A 1087 14.29 -42.91 8.79
C VAL A 1087 15.49 -43.87 8.89
N ARG A 1088 15.25 -45.17 9.10
CA ARG A 1088 16.32 -46.19 9.18
C ARG A 1088 17.08 -46.40 7.88
N ALA A 1089 16.44 -46.15 6.74
CA ALA A 1089 17.12 -46.16 5.45
C ALA A 1089 18.17 -45.02 5.34
N ARG A 1090 17.94 -43.89 6.01
CA ARG A 1090 18.89 -42.76 6.07
C ARG A 1090 19.88 -42.86 7.23
N GLN A 1091 19.42 -43.29 8.41
CA GLN A 1091 20.20 -43.45 9.62
C GLN A 1091 19.90 -44.80 10.27
N SER A 1092 20.81 -45.76 10.09
CA SER A 1092 20.58 -47.16 10.47
C SER A 1092 20.51 -47.40 11.98
N HIS A 1093 21.11 -46.54 12.82
CA HIS A 1093 21.13 -46.65 14.28
C HIS A 1093 21.06 -45.26 14.95
N GLY A 1094 20.59 -45.21 16.20
CA GLY A 1094 20.51 -43.99 17.00
C GLY A 1094 21.89 -43.42 17.42
N PRO A 1095 21.90 -42.27 18.13
CA PRO A 1095 20.73 -41.61 18.68
C PRO A 1095 19.91 -40.87 17.61
N TYR A 1096 18.59 -41.07 17.64
CA TYR A 1096 17.65 -40.37 16.76
C TYR A 1096 17.27 -39.01 17.33
N ARG A 1097 16.96 -38.06 16.45
CA ARG A 1097 16.46 -36.72 16.78
C ARG A 1097 15.16 -36.52 16.02
N LEU A 1098 14.05 -36.47 16.74
CA LEU A 1098 12.70 -36.47 16.16
C LEU A 1098 11.96 -35.19 16.56
N GLY A 1099 11.15 -34.66 15.65
CA GLY A 1099 10.27 -33.55 15.98
C GLY A 1099 9.02 -33.49 15.12
N GLY A 1100 7.99 -32.80 15.59
CA GLY A 1100 6.80 -32.56 14.81
C GLY A 1100 5.85 -31.54 15.45
N ALA A 1101 5.08 -30.88 14.60
CA ALA A 1101 4.06 -29.90 14.97
C ALA A 1101 2.67 -30.53 14.94
N SER A 1102 1.82 -30.14 15.91
CA SER A 1102 0.45 -30.62 16.02
C SER A 1102 0.40 -32.16 15.99
N PHE A 1103 -0.41 -32.76 15.13
CA PHE A 1103 -0.45 -34.21 14.89
C PHE A 1103 0.94 -34.86 14.67
N GLY A 1104 1.87 -34.18 13.98
CA GLY A 1104 3.20 -34.71 13.70
C GLY A 1104 4.01 -34.97 14.96
N GLY A 1105 3.82 -34.17 16.02
CA GLY A 1105 4.46 -34.41 17.31
C GLY A 1105 3.97 -35.69 17.99
N MET A 1106 2.70 -36.08 17.78
CA MET A 1106 2.15 -37.33 18.32
C MET A 1106 2.75 -38.55 17.62
N VAL A 1107 2.90 -38.48 16.30
CA VAL A 1107 3.59 -39.53 15.52
C VAL A 1107 5.05 -39.61 15.93
N ALA A 1108 5.73 -38.47 16.13
CA ALA A 1108 7.11 -38.42 16.63
C ALA A 1108 7.26 -39.07 18.02
N PHE A 1109 6.30 -38.84 18.92
CA PHE A 1109 6.26 -39.49 20.23
C PHE A 1109 6.11 -41.02 20.12
N GLU A 1110 5.20 -41.49 19.26
CA GLU A 1110 5.02 -42.92 19.01
C GLU A 1110 6.27 -43.55 18.36
N MET A 1111 6.94 -42.85 17.44
CA MET A 1111 8.21 -43.27 16.86
C MET A 1111 9.29 -43.41 17.94
N ALA A 1112 9.38 -42.45 18.87
CA ALA A 1112 10.33 -42.52 19.98
C ALA A 1112 10.07 -43.71 20.91
N ARG A 1113 8.80 -44.03 21.16
CA ARG A 1113 8.38 -45.20 21.95
C ARG A 1113 8.75 -46.52 21.25
N GLN A 1114 8.50 -46.63 19.95
CA GLN A 1114 8.84 -47.82 19.17
C GLN A 1114 10.35 -48.02 19.05
N LEU A 1115 11.13 -46.93 18.88
CA LEU A 1115 12.59 -46.97 18.92
C LEU A 1115 13.10 -47.46 20.28
N HIS A 1116 12.57 -46.92 21.38
CA HIS A 1116 12.92 -47.38 22.73
C HIS A 1116 12.60 -48.87 22.94
N GLY A 1117 11.43 -49.33 22.48
CA GLY A 1117 11.05 -50.75 22.52
C GLY A 1117 11.96 -51.65 21.67
N ALA A 1118 12.62 -51.10 20.65
CA ALA A 1118 13.63 -51.77 19.84
C ALA A 1118 15.07 -51.64 20.39
N GLY A 1119 15.26 -50.97 21.53
CA GLY A 1119 16.57 -50.75 22.14
C GLY A 1119 17.38 -49.59 21.54
N GLU A 1120 16.77 -48.75 20.71
CA GLU A 1120 17.41 -47.59 20.07
C GLU A 1120 17.26 -46.32 20.93
N GLU A 1121 18.29 -45.48 20.91
CA GLU A 1121 18.31 -44.22 21.66
C GLU A 1121 17.65 -43.06 20.87
N VAL A 1122 16.90 -42.21 21.57
CA VAL A 1122 16.37 -40.94 21.04
C VAL A 1122 16.92 -39.82 21.92
N SER A 1123 17.76 -38.97 21.32
CA SER A 1123 18.46 -37.89 22.04
C SER A 1123 17.61 -36.63 22.19
N VAL A 1124 16.71 -36.36 21.24
CA VAL A 1124 15.80 -35.21 21.25
C VAL A 1124 14.45 -35.66 20.71
N LEU A 1125 13.38 -35.35 21.45
CA LEU A 1125 12.00 -35.38 20.97
C LEU A 1125 11.39 -33.99 21.16
N ALA A 1126 11.16 -33.29 20.04
CA ALA A 1126 10.59 -31.95 20.02
C ALA A 1126 9.13 -31.95 19.55
N MET A 1127 8.24 -31.37 20.35
CA MET A 1127 6.80 -31.33 20.05
C MET A 1127 6.37 -29.87 19.98
N ILE A 1128 5.83 -29.45 18.83
CA ILE A 1128 5.42 -28.06 18.60
C ILE A 1128 3.90 -28.03 18.68
N ASP A 1129 3.38 -27.37 19.70
CA ASP A 1129 1.96 -27.17 20.01
C ASP A 1129 1.10 -28.43 19.82
N THR A 1130 1.63 -29.55 20.30
CA THR A 1130 1.06 -30.87 20.06
C THR A 1130 0.02 -31.22 21.12
N PRO A 1131 -1.27 -31.40 20.76
CA PRO A 1131 -2.32 -31.68 21.72
C PRO A 1131 -2.17 -33.07 22.33
N GLY A 1132 -2.27 -33.15 23.65
CA GLY A 1132 -2.25 -34.42 24.38
C GLY A 1132 -3.53 -35.25 24.21
N PRO A 1133 -3.46 -36.59 24.35
CA PRO A 1133 -4.66 -37.44 24.31
C PRO A 1133 -5.72 -36.99 25.33
N GLY A 1134 -6.96 -36.79 24.88
CA GLY A 1134 -8.06 -36.27 25.70
C GLY A 1134 -8.17 -34.73 25.72
N PHE A 1135 -7.19 -34.02 25.17
CA PHE A 1135 -7.18 -32.57 24.96
C PHE A 1135 -7.04 -32.26 23.47
N MET A 1136 -7.84 -32.95 22.66
CA MET A 1136 -7.81 -32.81 21.20
C MET A 1136 -8.61 -31.58 20.75
N PRO A 1137 -8.29 -30.99 19.58
CA PRO A 1137 -9.15 -30.00 18.93
C PRO A 1137 -10.57 -30.53 18.74
N THR A 1138 -11.52 -29.65 18.40
CA THR A 1138 -12.83 -30.10 17.91
C THR A 1138 -12.66 -30.78 16.55
N ARG A 1139 -13.36 -31.90 16.29
CA ARG A 1139 -13.31 -32.57 14.97
C ARG A 1139 -13.78 -31.61 13.88
N LEU A 1140 -12.94 -31.40 12.88
CA LEU A 1140 -13.25 -30.58 11.72
C LEU A 1140 -14.14 -31.33 10.72
N PHE A 1141 -14.05 -32.67 10.68
CA PHE A 1141 -14.81 -33.50 9.75
C PHE A 1141 -15.47 -34.70 10.48
N GLY A 1142 -16.80 -34.85 10.33
CA GLY A 1142 -17.60 -35.91 10.99
C GLY A 1142 -19.12 -35.73 10.83
N GLU A 1143 -19.91 -36.80 11.08
CA GLU A 1143 -21.37 -36.86 10.87
C GLU A 1143 -22.21 -35.95 11.79
N GLU A 1144 -21.64 -35.42 12.89
CA GLU A 1144 -22.33 -34.45 13.75
C GLU A 1144 -22.06 -33.03 13.26
N ARG A 1145 -23.01 -32.46 12.52
CA ARG A 1145 -23.10 -31.00 12.34
C ARG A 1145 -23.45 -30.38 13.69
N SER A 1146 -22.45 -29.81 14.35
CA SER A 1146 -22.71 -28.91 15.47
C SER A 1146 -23.45 -27.66 15.01
N SER A 1147 -24.48 -27.30 15.78
CA SER A 1147 -25.28 -26.09 15.59
C SER A 1147 -24.69 -24.87 16.30
N GLU A 1148 -23.53 -24.99 16.96
CA GLU A 1148 -22.93 -23.87 17.68
C GLU A 1148 -22.10 -22.97 16.73
N PRO A 1149 -22.36 -21.65 16.71
CA PRO A 1149 -21.69 -20.70 15.81
C PRO A 1149 -20.16 -20.70 15.94
N SER A 1150 -19.62 -20.95 17.15
CA SER A 1150 -18.19 -20.94 17.42
C SER A 1150 -17.42 -22.10 16.77
N GLU A 1151 -18.05 -23.26 16.57
CA GLU A 1151 -17.40 -24.41 15.91
C GLU A 1151 -17.43 -24.28 14.39
N GLN A 1152 -18.48 -23.68 13.83
CA GLN A 1152 -18.55 -23.35 12.40
C GLN A 1152 -17.51 -22.28 12.01
N GLU A 1153 -17.26 -21.33 12.90
CA GLU A 1153 -16.29 -20.25 12.68
C GLU A 1153 -14.84 -20.73 12.79
N ALA A 1154 -14.53 -21.61 13.76
CA ALA A 1154 -13.23 -22.27 13.85
C ALA A 1154 -12.94 -23.14 12.60
N ARG A 1155 -13.95 -23.90 12.15
CA ARG A 1155 -13.86 -24.72 10.93
C ARG A 1155 -13.65 -23.86 9.68
N ARG A 1156 -14.32 -22.71 9.59
CA ARG A 1156 -14.18 -21.76 8.49
C ARG A 1156 -12.79 -21.09 8.48
N LEU A 1157 -12.23 -20.74 9.63
CA LEU A 1157 -10.90 -20.14 9.74
C LEU A 1157 -9.82 -21.13 9.29
N ILE A 1158 -9.84 -22.36 9.81
CA ILE A 1158 -8.84 -23.39 9.47
C ILE A 1158 -8.90 -23.79 7.98
N LEU A 1159 -10.11 -23.94 7.41
CA LEU A 1159 -10.29 -24.23 5.97
C LEU A 1159 -9.86 -23.07 5.06
N LYS A 1160 -10.18 -21.83 5.45
CA LYS A 1160 -9.77 -20.63 4.70
C LYS A 1160 -8.24 -20.46 4.74
N GLU A 1161 -7.59 -20.91 5.79
CA GLU A 1161 -6.14 -20.81 5.97
C GLU A 1161 -5.38 -21.95 5.29
N MET A 1162 -5.98 -23.15 5.20
CA MET A 1162 -5.51 -24.21 4.28
C MET A 1162 -5.53 -23.74 2.82
N GLN A 1163 -6.52 -22.92 2.44
CA GLN A 1163 -6.52 -22.24 1.13
C GLN A 1163 -5.47 -21.13 1.01
N ILE A 1164 -5.16 -20.40 2.09
CA ILE A 1164 -4.08 -19.37 2.09
C ILE A 1164 -2.69 -20.01 1.99
N LEU A 1165 -2.48 -21.19 2.57
CA LEU A 1165 -1.24 -21.97 2.40
C LEU A 1165 -1.09 -22.48 0.95
N ASP A 1166 -2.19 -22.85 0.29
CA ASP A 1166 -2.25 -23.19 -1.15
C ASP A 1166 -2.00 -21.95 -2.04
N GLU A 1167 -2.44 -20.76 -1.63
CA GLU A 1167 -2.13 -19.48 -2.31
C GLU A 1167 -0.67 -19.02 -2.13
N LYS A 1168 -0.03 -19.34 -0.99
CA LYS A 1168 1.39 -19.04 -0.72
C LYS A 1168 2.35 -20.06 -1.32
N GLU A 1169 1.90 -21.30 -1.57
CA GLU A 1169 2.73 -22.38 -2.09
C GLU A 1169 2.11 -22.98 -3.35
N SER A 1170 2.64 -22.58 -4.52
CA SER A 1170 2.33 -23.23 -5.81
C SER A 1170 2.88 -24.66 -5.84
N ILE A 1171 2.25 -25.56 -5.09
CA ILE A 1171 2.54 -26.98 -5.10
C ILE A 1171 1.81 -27.57 -6.30
N SER A 1172 2.54 -28.17 -7.25
CA SER A 1172 1.95 -29.16 -8.14
C SER A 1172 1.68 -30.42 -7.30
N GLY A 1173 0.61 -30.38 -6.52
CA GLY A 1173 0.17 -31.38 -5.57
C GLY A 1173 -1.34 -31.56 -5.64
N PRO A 1174 -1.88 -32.61 -5.03
CA PRO A 1174 -3.17 -33.17 -5.42
C PRO A 1174 -4.32 -32.21 -5.11
N ASP A 1175 -5.42 -32.36 -5.85
CA ASP A 1175 -6.68 -31.59 -5.73
C ASP A 1175 -7.03 -31.29 -4.26
N LEU A 1176 -7.65 -30.14 -3.97
CA LEU A 1176 -8.11 -29.73 -2.63
C LEU A 1176 -8.93 -30.85 -1.94
N GLN A 1177 -9.65 -31.66 -2.74
CA GLN A 1177 -10.36 -32.86 -2.28
C GLN A 1177 -9.45 -33.92 -1.66
N HIS A 1178 -8.22 -34.05 -2.15
CA HIS A 1178 -7.24 -35.05 -1.75
C HIS A 1178 -6.48 -34.66 -0.48
N ILE A 1179 -6.11 -33.38 -0.35
CA ILE A 1179 -5.56 -32.82 0.91
C ILE A 1179 -6.62 -32.95 2.03
N HIS A 1180 -7.88 -32.68 1.71
CA HIS A 1180 -9.00 -32.88 2.61
C HIS A 1180 -9.12 -34.34 3.07
N GLN A 1181 -9.01 -35.31 2.16
CA GLN A 1181 -9.04 -36.74 2.51
C GLN A 1181 -7.89 -37.15 3.46
N ILE A 1182 -6.67 -36.64 3.22
CA ILE A 1182 -5.52 -36.90 4.10
C ILE A 1182 -5.76 -36.32 5.49
N PHE A 1183 -6.30 -35.10 5.56
CA PHE A 1183 -6.64 -34.46 6.81
C PHE A 1183 -7.66 -35.28 7.61
N GLU A 1184 -8.75 -35.73 6.97
CA GLU A 1184 -9.79 -36.54 7.62
C GLU A 1184 -9.23 -37.83 8.23
N ILE A 1185 -8.35 -38.51 7.50
CA ILE A 1185 -7.75 -39.77 7.95
C ILE A 1185 -6.77 -39.55 9.10
N ASN A 1186 -5.91 -38.53 9.01
CA ASN A 1186 -4.97 -38.19 10.07
C ASN A 1186 -5.70 -37.71 11.33
N GLU A 1187 -6.76 -36.91 11.18
CA GLU A 1187 -7.63 -36.49 12.27
C GLU A 1187 -8.27 -37.71 12.94
N ALA A 1188 -8.86 -38.64 12.17
CA ALA A 1188 -9.43 -39.87 12.73
C ALA A 1188 -8.40 -40.70 13.52
N ALA A 1189 -7.19 -40.85 12.97
CA ALA A 1189 -6.07 -41.55 13.62
C ALA A 1189 -5.66 -40.86 14.93
N MET A 1190 -5.60 -39.52 14.93
CA MET A 1190 -5.29 -38.70 16.10
C MET A 1190 -6.26 -38.97 17.25
N PHE A 1191 -7.58 -38.95 16.99
CA PHE A 1191 -8.60 -39.20 18.03
C PHE A 1191 -8.61 -40.66 18.51
N ALA A 1192 -8.25 -41.61 17.66
CA ALA A 1192 -8.19 -43.03 18.01
C ALA A 1192 -6.94 -43.39 18.83
N TYR A 1193 -5.88 -42.58 18.75
CA TYR A 1193 -4.59 -42.88 19.37
C TYR A 1193 -4.67 -42.96 20.90
N ARG A 1194 -4.03 -43.98 21.48
CA ARG A 1194 -3.95 -44.22 22.93
C ARG A 1194 -2.49 -44.52 23.31
N PRO A 1195 -1.66 -43.48 23.52
CA PRO A 1195 -0.23 -43.67 23.78
C PRO A 1195 0.03 -44.42 25.09
N GLN A 1196 1.13 -45.15 25.10
CA GLN A 1196 1.74 -45.68 26.32
C GLN A 1196 2.88 -44.74 26.78
N PRO A 1197 3.21 -44.72 28.08
CA PRO A 1197 4.32 -43.90 28.58
C PRO A 1197 5.66 -44.23 27.92
N TRP A 1198 6.48 -43.21 27.72
CA TRP A 1198 7.84 -43.29 27.20
C TRP A 1198 8.83 -42.72 28.23
N PRO A 1199 9.96 -43.40 28.52
CA PRO A 1199 10.88 -42.99 29.59
C PRO A 1199 11.79 -41.81 29.23
N GLY A 1200 11.73 -41.30 28.00
CA GLY A 1200 12.52 -40.14 27.58
C GLY A 1200 11.93 -38.80 27.99
N ARG A 1201 12.70 -37.73 27.74
CA ARG A 1201 12.31 -36.34 27.98
C ARG A 1201 11.69 -35.75 26.72
N ILE A 1202 10.64 -34.95 26.90
CA ILE A 1202 9.99 -34.18 25.83
C ILE A 1202 10.37 -32.70 25.94
N LEU A 1203 10.72 -32.09 24.82
CA LEU A 1203 10.83 -30.64 24.64
C LEU A 1203 9.58 -30.15 23.90
N LEU A 1204 8.68 -29.47 24.59
CA LEU A 1204 7.40 -29.02 24.04
C LEU A 1204 7.37 -27.49 23.92
N PHE A 1205 7.04 -26.99 22.72
CA PHE A 1205 6.82 -25.58 22.44
C PHE A 1205 5.32 -25.29 22.46
N ARG A 1206 4.88 -24.34 23.29
CA ARG A 1206 3.47 -23.99 23.49
C ARG A 1206 3.22 -22.58 22.96
N ALA A 1207 2.21 -22.45 22.11
CA ALA A 1207 1.75 -21.14 21.63
C ALA A 1207 1.22 -20.27 22.79
N LEU A 1208 1.51 -18.97 22.76
CA LEU A 1208 1.00 -18.01 23.76
C LEU A 1208 -0.38 -17.45 23.41
N GLU A 1209 -0.69 -17.34 22.12
CA GLU A 1209 -1.95 -16.77 21.65
C GLU A 1209 -2.97 -17.89 21.40
N PRO A 1210 -4.15 -17.85 22.03
CA PRO A 1210 -5.15 -18.89 21.86
C PRO A 1210 -5.85 -18.79 20.49
N ILE A 1211 -6.14 -19.94 19.88
CA ILE A 1211 -7.09 -20.04 18.76
C ILE A 1211 -8.37 -20.71 19.27
N ARG A 1212 -9.50 -20.07 19.02
CA ARG A 1212 -10.82 -20.59 19.42
C ARG A 1212 -11.08 -21.94 18.76
N GLY A 1213 -11.30 -22.99 19.54
CA GLY A 1213 -11.52 -24.37 19.05
C GLY A 1213 -10.30 -25.29 19.17
N LEU A 1214 -9.12 -24.74 19.49
CA LEU A 1214 -7.93 -25.48 19.89
C LEU A 1214 -7.74 -25.45 21.42
N PRO A 1215 -7.06 -26.43 22.02
CA PRO A 1215 -6.82 -26.47 23.46
C PRO A 1215 -5.88 -25.32 23.89
N GLU A 1216 -6.25 -24.56 24.94
CA GLU A 1216 -5.37 -23.51 25.50
C GLU A 1216 -4.10 -24.06 26.17
N LYS A 1217 -4.12 -25.35 26.53
CA LYS A 1217 -3.01 -26.06 27.20
C LYS A 1217 -2.77 -27.43 26.56
N PRO A 1218 -2.26 -27.47 25.31
CA PRO A 1218 -2.06 -28.72 24.59
C PRO A 1218 -1.09 -29.66 25.31
N GLU A 1219 -0.22 -29.11 26.17
CA GLU A 1219 0.77 -29.84 26.95
C GLU A 1219 0.16 -30.75 28.04
N GLN A 1220 -1.10 -30.54 28.45
CA GLN A 1220 -1.63 -30.99 29.73
C GLN A 1220 -1.61 -32.52 29.96
N ALA A 1221 -1.75 -33.34 28.91
CA ALA A 1221 -1.73 -34.81 29.05
C ALA A 1221 -0.35 -35.44 28.88
N TRP A 1222 0.68 -34.68 28.47
CA TRP A 1222 2.03 -35.22 28.25
C TRP A 1222 2.86 -35.50 29.52
N PRO A 1223 2.69 -34.80 30.67
CA PRO A 1223 3.46 -35.08 31.89
C PRO A 1223 3.36 -36.52 32.39
N GLU A 1224 2.19 -37.16 32.26
CA GLU A 1224 1.99 -38.55 32.67
C GLU A 1224 2.61 -39.56 31.70
N LEU A 1225 2.85 -39.14 30.45
CA LEU A 1225 3.40 -39.97 29.38
C LEU A 1225 4.92 -39.81 29.23
N ALA A 1226 5.49 -38.69 29.66
CA ALA A 1226 6.92 -38.37 29.56
C ALA A 1226 7.65 -38.67 30.88
N GLN A 1227 8.02 -39.93 31.15
CA GLN A 1227 8.61 -40.28 32.45
C GLN A 1227 10.00 -39.68 32.68
N GLY A 1228 10.70 -39.29 31.59
CA GLY A 1228 11.98 -38.57 31.65
C GLY A 1228 11.82 -37.05 31.83
N GLY A 1229 10.59 -36.56 31.94
CA GLY A 1229 10.26 -35.15 32.16
C GLY A 1229 9.74 -34.43 30.91
N LEU A 1230 8.99 -33.35 31.13
CA LEU A 1230 8.48 -32.44 30.11
C LEU A 1230 9.05 -31.04 30.35
N GLU A 1231 9.74 -30.49 29.35
CA GLU A 1231 10.12 -29.08 29.33
C GLU A 1231 9.16 -28.32 28.41
N VAL A 1232 8.47 -27.31 28.95
CA VAL A 1232 7.54 -26.48 28.18
C VAL A 1232 8.18 -25.12 27.93
N ILE A 1233 8.16 -24.68 26.68
CA ILE A 1233 8.70 -23.40 26.22
C ILE A 1233 7.55 -22.60 25.64
N GLU A 1234 7.33 -21.42 26.20
CA GLU A 1234 6.34 -20.49 25.67
C GLU A 1234 6.90 -19.81 24.42
N THR A 1235 6.17 -19.93 23.32
CA THR A 1235 6.52 -19.35 22.03
C THR A 1235 5.48 -18.29 21.65
N PRO A 1236 5.89 -17.06 21.29
CA PRO A 1236 4.99 -16.04 20.77
C PRO A 1236 4.20 -16.50 19.53
N GLY A 1237 3.04 -15.92 19.28
CA GLY A 1237 2.12 -16.36 18.23
C GLY A 1237 1.16 -17.46 18.70
N ASN A 1238 0.33 -17.90 17.75
CA ASN A 1238 -0.70 -18.91 17.95
C ASN A 1238 -0.29 -20.26 17.31
N HIS A 1239 -1.14 -21.30 17.36
CA HIS A 1239 -0.86 -22.64 16.80
C HIS A 1239 -0.30 -22.64 15.37
N ILE A 1240 -0.60 -21.58 14.60
CA ILE A 1240 -0.21 -21.42 13.20
C ILE A 1240 1.00 -20.45 13.11
N THR A 1241 0.87 -19.25 13.66
CA THR A 1241 1.86 -18.17 13.50
C THR A 1241 3.11 -18.33 14.36
N MET A 1242 3.13 -19.28 15.31
CA MET A 1242 4.32 -19.55 16.12
C MET A 1242 5.47 -20.16 15.31
N ASN A 1243 5.18 -20.72 14.14
CA ASN A 1243 6.17 -21.31 13.23
C ASN A 1243 6.55 -20.39 12.06
N GLU A 1244 6.12 -19.12 12.09
CA GLU A 1244 6.49 -18.06 11.13
C GLU A 1244 7.42 -17.01 11.78
N PRO A 1245 8.28 -16.31 11.02
CA PRO A 1245 9.06 -15.20 11.53
C PRO A 1245 8.19 -14.03 12.02
N PRO A 1246 8.55 -13.36 13.13
CA PRO A 1246 9.76 -13.58 13.94
C PRO A 1246 9.60 -14.67 15.02
N ASN A 1247 8.41 -15.24 15.21
CA ASN A 1247 8.10 -16.14 16.33
C ASN A 1247 8.89 -17.46 16.29
N VAL A 1248 9.08 -18.00 15.09
CA VAL A 1248 9.79 -19.27 14.85
C VAL A 1248 11.23 -19.27 15.34
N GLU A 1249 11.86 -18.08 15.46
CA GLU A 1249 13.23 -17.95 15.97
C GLU A 1249 13.35 -18.43 17.42
N VAL A 1250 12.28 -18.30 18.23
CA VAL A 1250 12.26 -18.82 19.61
C VAL A 1250 12.35 -20.36 19.62
N ILE A 1251 11.64 -21.01 18.69
CA ILE A 1251 11.68 -22.47 18.51
C ILE A 1251 13.07 -22.88 18.02
N ALA A 1252 13.56 -22.20 16.98
CA ALA A 1252 14.84 -22.50 16.35
C ALA A 1252 16.04 -22.33 17.30
N GLU A 1253 16.07 -21.25 18.09
CA GLU A 1253 17.13 -20.98 19.07
C GLU A 1253 17.22 -22.08 20.12
N ARG A 1254 16.08 -22.49 20.70
CA ARG A 1254 16.10 -23.57 21.70
C ARG A 1254 16.45 -24.92 21.07
N LEU A 1255 15.94 -25.22 19.88
CA LEU A 1255 16.27 -26.47 19.19
C LEU A 1255 17.75 -26.53 18.86
N ARG A 1256 18.38 -25.44 18.40
CA ARG A 1256 19.84 -25.36 18.20
C ARG A 1256 20.61 -25.78 19.45
N LEU A 1257 20.26 -25.22 20.61
CA LEU A 1257 20.90 -25.56 21.89
C LEU A 1257 20.72 -27.05 22.24
N SER A 1258 19.53 -27.58 22.01
CA SER A 1258 19.19 -28.97 22.35
C SER A 1258 19.83 -30.00 21.40
N LEU A 1259 20.01 -29.63 20.12
CA LEU A 1259 20.58 -30.48 19.08
C LEU A 1259 22.13 -30.42 19.04
N GLN A 1260 22.74 -29.40 19.63
CA GLN A 1260 24.20 -29.25 19.75
C GLN A 1260 24.82 -29.97 20.97
N THR A 1261 24.01 -30.44 21.93
CA THR A 1261 24.53 -31.05 23.15
C THR A 1261 25.03 -32.48 22.86
N PRO A 1262 26.33 -32.82 23.05
CA PRO A 1262 26.78 -34.19 23.01
C PRO A 1262 26.19 -34.94 24.21
N SER A 1263 25.75 -36.18 24.01
CA SER A 1263 25.44 -37.11 25.12
C SER A 1263 26.67 -37.29 26.02
N ASN A 1264 26.85 -36.40 27.00
CA ASN A 1264 27.75 -36.62 28.13
C ASN A 1264 26.99 -37.45 29.17
N ARG A 1265 27.18 -38.77 29.13
CA ARG A 1265 27.06 -39.61 30.31
C ARG A 1265 28.39 -39.58 31.06
N GLU A 1266 28.49 -38.77 32.11
CA GLU A 1266 29.20 -39.12 33.33
C GLU A 1266 28.42 -38.56 34.54
N SER A 1267 28.16 -39.48 35.48
CA SER A 1267 27.47 -39.39 36.79
C SER A 1267 25.97 -39.09 36.81
#